data_AF-A0A927RH00-F1
#
_entry.id   AF-A0A927RH00-F1
#
_cell.length_a   1.000
_cell.length_b   1.000
_cell.length_c   1.000
_cell.angle_alpha   90.00
_cell.angle_beta   90.00
_cell.angle_gamma   90.00
#
_symmetry.space_group_name_H-M   'P 1'
#
loop_
_entity.id
_entity.type
_entity.pdbx_description
1 polymer ?
#
loop_
_entity_poly.entity_id
_entity_poly.type
_entity_poly.pdbx_seq_one_letter_code
_entity_poly.pdbx_strand_id
1 'polypeptide(L)'
;MYNKKTRRLFMKKRISIIFLTFLFILTLSILLTACVSDSEGKYTVSFDTNGGSVVASQTVKDGERIQKPDEPTKDGYKFWGWYKPNGDRWSFVMEVDSDVTLIAKWKPVAYKINYHLNGGINAEENPIEYVAGQDVVLYPAKNPGYKFDGWYDTSDFSGEKIEYIDGSQKKNIQLYAKWSGSGLVYTLSSDGSYAILEAYKGMESVVVVDKIYQGVLVTEIADKVFARKSTITQISVPNSVKKIGVGAFSECPKLKIVDLPQRLNVISNDLFSGCTNLSSMEIPASVTEIGDNAFSGCRSIKQITIPQAVTKIGDNAFKFCSEITKLEIPSSVTSLGAGAFSGCSKLQSVNIPSGITELKDNLFQGCASIVKLEIPASVTNFGEGVFDGCAKLEGVKIPSSQTIIGNRLFKDCKSITEIEIPSSVTHIGAAAFANCSRLKKVNIPTGIKVISDNLFYNCSRLESITIVDGVTEIGYDAFYNCISLTKLEIPDTVKKIGDYAFSGCDGLKDMFIPSYVDQIGRNVLLGSDNLKSLTLPFLGGGEGSDGTKDLKYTFGSTIPTSLEKVTINGGIVSGKPFTGADNIKEVYFGASVEFGSGAIFYECKSLTKVSGFSGSEINNLMFYNCVKLQNFVIPKSVTTINHKAFKNCKALEQIVIGENVTYIGDNVFEDCTSLSIKCRVDALPSTWHVNWNISNCPVEWGY
;
A
#
# COMPACT_ATOMS: atom_id res chain seq x y z
N MET A 1 -64.69 14.67 73.38
CA MET A 1 -65.30 13.44 73.94
C MET A 1 -64.28 12.77 74.85
N TYR A 2 -64.72 12.28 76.01
CA TYR A 2 -64.03 11.33 76.90
C TYR A 2 -62.89 11.82 77.83
N ASN A 3 -63.23 11.73 79.12
CA ASN A 3 -62.43 11.45 80.32
C ASN A 3 -61.19 12.30 80.60
N LYS A 4 -61.31 13.17 81.62
CA LYS A 4 -61.13 12.84 83.05
C LYS A 4 -59.65 12.66 83.39
N LYS A 5 -59.07 13.67 84.01
CA LYS A 5 -59.08 13.88 85.47
C LYS A 5 -57.95 13.07 86.11
N THR A 6 -56.98 13.83 86.65
CA THR A 6 -56.47 13.67 88.03
C THR A 6 -55.79 12.34 88.36
N ARG A 7 -54.67 12.27 89.05
CA ARG A 7 -54.06 13.19 90.01
C ARG A 7 -52.83 12.44 90.50
N ARG A 8 -51.77 13.19 90.75
CA ARG A 8 -50.93 13.16 91.96
C ARG A 8 -50.24 11.83 92.31
N LEU A 9 -48.92 11.84 92.48
CA LEU A 9 -48.25 12.39 93.66
C LEU A 9 -48.69 11.65 94.94
N PHE A 10 -47.71 11.31 95.78
CA PHE A 10 -47.72 10.74 97.15
C PHE A 10 -47.25 9.28 97.18
N MET A 11 -46.18 8.90 97.86
CA MET A 11 -45.50 9.55 99.00
C MET A 11 -44.06 9.97 98.64
N LYS A 12 -43.68 11.25 98.76
CA LYS A 12 -43.29 11.93 100.02
C LYS A 12 -42.13 11.18 100.68
N LYS A 13 -40.95 11.74 100.94
CA LYS A 13 -40.56 13.09 101.39
C LYS A 13 -39.01 13.14 101.23
N ARG A 14 -38.44 14.27 100.79
CA ARG A 14 -37.66 15.20 101.65
C ARG A 14 -36.78 14.46 102.68
N ILE A 15 -35.46 14.41 102.43
CA ILE A 15 -34.45 15.39 102.89
C ILE A 15 -34.32 15.39 104.43
N SER A 16 -33.05 15.39 104.87
CA SER A 16 -32.53 15.55 106.25
C SER A 16 -32.22 14.23 106.95
N ILE A 17 -30.93 13.86 107.01
CA ILE A 17 -29.98 14.20 108.10
C ILE A 17 -30.32 13.41 109.37
N ILE A 18 -29.45 12.44 109.64
CA ILE A 18 -28.87 12.07 110.94
C ILE A 18 -29.83 12.09 112.14
N PHE A 19 -30.13 10.91 112.70
CA PHE A 19 -29.88 10.54 114.12
C PHE A 19 -30.60 9.22 114.43
N LEU A 20 -29.87 8.19 114.86
CA LEU A 20 -30.12 7.51 116.13
C LEU A 20 -28.97 6.55 116.46
N THR A 21 -28.28 6.85 117.55
CA THR A 21 -27.23 6.10 118.24
C THR A 21 -27.79 5.52 119.53
N PHE A 22 -27.43 4.28 119.91
CA PHE A 22 -27.42 3.71 121.28
C PHE A 22 -26.78 2.30 121.15
N LEU A 23 -25.48 2.05 121.40
CA LEU A 23 -24.66 2.02 122.64
C LEU A 23 -25.10 0.95 123.68
N PHE A 24 -24.36 -0.17 123.82
CA PHE A 24 -23.83 -0.70 125.11
C PHE A 24 -22.93 -1.99 124.98
N ILE A 25 -21.64 -1.82 125.32
CA ILE A 25 -20.71 -2.60 126.20
C ILE A 25 -20.51 -4.13 125.97
N LEU A 26 -19.33 -4.70 125.61
CA LEU A 26 -17.94 -4.84 126.17
C LEU A 26 -17.73 -6.00 127.20
N THR A 27 -16.92 -7.04 126.85
CA THR A 27 -15.63 -7.50 127.49
C THR A 27 -15.24 -8.98 127.20
N LEU A 28 -14.03 -9.17 126.62
CA LEU A 28 -12.94 -10.18 126.84
C LEU A 28 -13.19 -11.71 127.00
N SER A 29 -12.60 -12.56 126.12
CA SER A 29 -11.32 -13.33 126.32
C SER A 29 -11.20 -14.70 125.57
N ILE A 30 -10.10 -14.88 124.79
CA ILE A 30 -9.13 -16.04 124.73
C ILE A 30 -9.66 -17.43 124.27
N LEU A 31 -9.04 -18.31 123.44
CA LEU A 31 -7.84 -18.38 122.57
C LEU A 31 -7.80 -19.79 121.88
N LEU A 32 -7.14 -19.88 120.72
CA LEU A 32 -6.25 -20.97 120.22
C LEU A 32 -6.75 -22.29 119.52
N THR A 33 -6.28 -22.44 118.26
CA THR A 33 -5.70 -23.64 117.54
C THR A 33 -6.56 -24.88 117.25
N ALA A 34 -6.40 -25.67 116.16
CA ALA A 34 -5.23 -26.03 115.34
C ALA A 34 -5.61 -26.67 113.98
N CYS A 35 -4.61 -26.68 113.07
CA CYS A 35 -4.19 -27.77 112.16
C CYS A 35 -4.46 -27.71 110.62
N VAL A 36 -3.34 -27.51 109.93
CA VAL A 36 -2.83 -27.83 108.58
C VAL A 36 -3.63 -28.77 107.64
N SER A 37 -3.71 -28.36 106.36
CA SER A 37 -3.48 -29.24 105.20
C SER A 37 -3.03 -28.43 103.97
N ASP A 38 -1.96 -28.87 103.31
CA ASP A 38 -1.45 -28.38 102.02
C ASP A 38 -2.55 -28.19 100.96
N SER A 39 -2.54 -27.04 100.28
CA SER A 39 -3.21 -26.90 98.98
C SER A 39 -2.17 -26.41 97.96
N GLU A 40 -1.72 -27.30 97.08
CA GLU A 40 -0.95 -26.93 95.88
C GLU A 40 -1.61 -25.73 95.21
N GLY A 41 -0.88 -24.62 95.06
CA GLY A 41 -1.37 -23.42 94.38
C GLY A 41 -1.72 -23.77 92.94
N LYS A 42 -3.00 -23.90 92.66
CA LYS A 42 -3.53 -24.17 91.32
C LYS A 42 -4.12 -22.88 90.79
N TYR A 43 -3.65 -22.45 89.62
CA TYR A 43 -4.16 -21.26 88.95
C TYR A 43 -5.08 -21.65 87.81
N THR A 44 -6.14 -20.85 87.65
CA THR A 44 -7.18 -21.04 86.64
C THR A 44 -7.02 -20.02 85.54
N VAL A 45 -6.82 -20.50 84.31
CA VAL A 45 -6.91 -19.68 83.12
C VAL A 45 -8.32 -19.79 82.55
N SER A 46 -9.04 -18.68 82.60
CA SER A 46 -10.39 -18.58 82.02
C SER A 46 -10.32 -17.96 80.63
N PHE A 47 -11.20 -18.40 79.74
CA PHE A 47 -11.26 -17.92 78.36
C PHE A 47 -12.54 -17.12 78.13
N ASP A 48 -12.42 -15.81 78.05
CA ASP A 48 -13.50 -14.93 77.61
C ASP A 48 -13.47 -14.85 76.07
N THR A 49 -14.36 -15.60 75.44
CA THR A 49 -14.43 -15.71 73.98
C THR A 49 -14.98 -14.44 73.33
N ASN A 50 -15.41 -13.45 74.12
CA ASN A 50 -15.92 -12.16 73.65
C ASN A 50 -17.00 -12.34 72.55
N GLY A 51 -17.97 -13.18 72.87
CA GLY A 51 -19.10 -13.54 72.01
C GLY A 51 -18.83 -14.67 70.99
N GLY A 52 -17.74 -15.42 71.13
CA GLY A 52 -17.49 -16.66 70.37
C GLY A 52 -17.94 -17.93 71.12
N SER A 53 -17.77 -19.10 70.50
CA SER A 53 -18.08 -20.41 71.09
C SER A 53 -17.34 -20.62 72.41
N VAL A 54 -18.01 -21.20 73.41
CA VAL A 54 -17.49 -21.42 74.76
C VAL A 54 -16.19 -22.23 74.73
N VAL A 55 -15.19 -21.79 75.50
CA VAL A 55 -13.94 -22.51 75.72
C VAL A 55 -13.80 -22.76 77.22
N ALA A 56 -13.61 -24.02 77.59
CA ALA A 56 -13.52 -24.41 78.99
C ALA A 56 -12.23 -23.86 79.64
N SER A 57 -12.37 -23.36 80.86
CA SER A 57 -11.22 -22.94 81.67
C SER A 57 -10.31 -24.14 81.99
N GLN A 58 -9.02 -23.86 82.11
CA GLN A 58 -8.03 -24.86 82.49
C GLN A 58 -7.39 -24.48 83.81
N THR A 59 -7.11 -25.49 84.65
CA THR A 59 -6.45 -25.30 85.93
C THR A 59 -5.15 -26.08 85.93
N VAL A 60 -4.04 -25.40 86.17
CA VAL A 60 -2.69 -25.98 86.19
C VAL A 60 -1.98 -25.60 87.49
N LYS A 61 -0.93 -26.33 87.87
CA LYS A 61 -0.12 -25.94 89.03
C LYS A 61 0.72 -24.71 88.70
N ASP A 62 1.13 -23.97 89.72
CA ASP A 62 2.05 -22.83 89.58
C ASP A 62 3.30 -23.20 88.74
N GLY A 63 3.59 -22.38 87.71
CA GLY A 63 4.70 -22.59 86.79
C GLY A 63 4.43 -23.58 85.64
N GLU A 64 3.27 -24.24 85.59
CA GLU A 64 2.90 -25.11 84.47
C GLU A 64 2.21 -24.33 83.33
N ARG A 65 2.16 -24.94 82.14
CA ARG A 65 1.54 -24.36 80.94
C ARG A 65 0.19 -25.00 80.67
N ILE A 66 -0.78 -24.18 80.29
CA ILE A 66 -2.08 -24.66 79.79
C ILE A 66 -1.94 -25.22 78.37
N GLN A 67 -2.78 -26.19 78.01
CA GLN A 67 -2.86 -26.67 76.63
C GLN A 67 -3.59 -25.63 75.78
N LYS A 68 -3.13 -25.40 74.54
CA LYS A 68 -3.84 -24.52 73.60
C LYS A 68 -5.24 -25.12 73.34
N PRO A 69 -6.33 -24.40 73.67
CA PRO A 69 -7.67 -24.89 73.34
C PRO A 69 -7.90 -24.81 71.83
N ASP A 70 -8.90 -25.55 71.34
CA ASP A 70 -9.41 -25.35 69.99
C ASP A 70 -9.81 -23.90 69.78
N GLU A 71 -9.57 -23.39 68.57
CA GLU A 71 -9.86 -21.98 68.28
C GLU A 71 -11.36 -21.74 68.39
N PRO A 72 -11.80 -20.78 69.23
CA PRO A 72 -13.20 -20.48 69.32
C PRO A 72 -13.70 -19.98 67.97
N THR A 73 -14.96 -20.23 67.66
CA THR A 73 -15.61 -19.75 66.46
C THR A 73 -16.51 -18.58 66.80
N LYS A 74 -16.50 -17.54 65.97
CA LYS A 74 -17.44 -16.41 66.04
C LYS A 74 -17.95 -16.13 64.65
N ASP A 75 -19.26 -16.17 64.50
CA ASP A 75 -19.89 -16.06 63.21
C ASP A 75 -19.56 -14.71 62.54
N GLY A 76 -19.08 -14.74 61.28
CA GLY A 76 -18.64 -13.54 60.54
C GLY A 76 -17.24 -13.01 60.87
N TYR A 77 -16.51 -13.66 61.79
CA TYR A 77 -15.18 -13.21 62.21
C TYR A 77 -14.16 -14.35 62.22
N LYS A 78 -12.92 -14.05 61.82
CA LYS A 78 -11.78 -14.94 62.00
C LYS A 78 -11.15 -14.72 63.37
N PHE A 79 -10.90 -15.79 64.10
CA PHE A 79 -10.17 -15.74 65.35
C PHE A 79 -8.75 -15.20 65.12
N TRP A 80 -8.38 -14.15 65.85
CA TRP A 80 -7.09 -13.47 65.69
C TRP A 80 -6.08 -13.85 66.78
N GLY A 81 -6.57 -14.24 67.95
CA GLY A 81 -5.76 -14.74 69.05
C GLY A 81 -6.35 -14.42 70.42
N TRP A 82 -5.72 -14.99 71.45
CA TRP A 82 -6.01 -14.73 72.85
C TRP A 82 -5.12 -13.60 73.37
N TYR A 83 -5.69 -12.73 74.20
CA TYR A 83 -5.00 -11.55 74.73
C TYR A 83 -5.26 -11.44 76.24
N LYS A 84 -4.27 -10.98 77.01
CA LYS A 84 -4.45 -10.62 78.42
C LYS A 84 -5.35 -9.38 78.53
N PRO A 85 -5.97 -9.11 79.71
CA PRO A 85 -6.80 -7.92 79.91
C PRO A 85 -6.06 -6.60 79.71
N ASN A 86 -4.75 -6.59 79.91
CA ASN A 86 -3.88 -5.43 79.65
C ASN A 86 -3.61 -5.17 78.16
N GLY A 87 -4.07 -6.05 77.26
CA GLY A 87 -3.95 -5.91 75.80
C GLY A 87 -2.81 -6.71 75.16
N ASP A 88 -1.95 -7.39 75.93
CA ASP A 88 -0.84 -8.19 75.41
C ASP A 88 -1.33 -9.50 74.80
N ARG A 89 -0.73 -9.92 73.67
CA ARG A 89 -1.09 -11.21 73.05
C ARG A 89 -0.57 -12.37 73.89
N TRP A 90 -1.45 -13.28 74.26
CA TRP A 90 -1.08 -14.48 75.00
C TRP A 90 -0.44 -15.52 74.08
N SER A 91 0.63 -16.14 74.57
CA SER A 91 1.35 -17.23 73.91
C SER A 91 1.29 -18.47 74.79
N PHE A 92 0.86 -19.61 74.24
CA PHE A 92 0.68 -20.86 74.98
C PHE A 92 1.98 -21.57 75.38
N VAL A 93 3.13 -20.94 75.12
CA VAL A 93 4.43 -21.38 75.65
C VAL A 93 4.82 -20.64 76.94
N MET A 94 4.01 -19.69 77.41
CA MET A 94 4.22 -19.01 78.69
C MET A 94 3.62 -19.85 79.84
N GLU A 95 4.28 -19.79 80.98
CA GLU A 95 3.86 -20.44 82.23
C GLU A 95 2.76 -19.62 82.92
N VAL A 96 1.93 -20.28 83.74
CA VAL A 96 0.84 -19.64 84.49
C VAL A 96 1.27 -19.49 85.95
N ASP A 97 1.37 -18.24 86.40
CA ASP A 97 1.81 -17.83 87.75
C ASP A 97 0.70 -17.14 88.56
N SER A 98 -0.48 -16.97 87.96
CA SER A 98 -1.64 -16.31 88.55
C SER A 98 -2.92 -16.64 87.77
N ASP A 99 -4.09 -16.45 88.40
CA ASP A 99 -5.37 -16.52 87.71
C ASP A 99 -5.44 -15.44 86.63
N VAL A 100 -5.72 -15.82 85.39
CA VAL A 100 -5.83 -14.88 84.26
C VAL A 100 -7.02 -15.20 83.39
N THR A 101 -7.75 -14.16 82.97
CA THR A 101 -8.80 -14.29 81.94
C THR A 101 -8.24 -13.83 80.60
N LEU A 102 -8.12 -14.76 79.66
CA LEU A 102 -7.69 -14.46 78.29
C LEU A 102 -8.90 -14.09 77.44
N ILE A 103 -8.81 -12.96 76.74
CA ILE A 103 -9.87 -12.38 75.93
C ILE A 103 -9.58 -12.64 74.45
N ALA A 104 -10.55 -13.21 73.74
CA ALA A 104 -10.45 -13.43 72.30
C ALA A 104 -10.56 -12.10 71.53
N LYS A 105 -9.66 -11.89 70.56
CA LYS A 105 -9.79 -10.84 69.53
C LYS A 105 -10.14 -11.45 68.18
N TRP A 106 -10.87 -10.67 67.39
CA TRP A 106 -11.54 -11.11 66.17
C TRP A 106 -11.26 -10.14 65.04
N LYS A 107 -11.05 -10.66 63.82
CA LYS A 107 -10.95 -9.86 62.60
C LYS A 107 -12.18 -10.16 61.72
N PRO A 108 -12.95 -9.15 61.27
CA PRO A 108 -14.11 -9.40 60.42
C PRO A 108 -13.70 -10.11 59.12
N VAL A 109 -14.54 -11.01 58.63
CA VAL A 109 -14.35 -11.65 57.33
C VAL A 109 -14.88 -10.70 56.25
N ALA A 110 -14.00 -10.30 55.32
CA ALA A 110 -14.37 -9.51 54.15
C ALA A 110 -14.59 -10.42 52.93
N TYR A 111 -15.63 -10.11 52.15
CA TYR A 111 -16.03 -10.83 50.94
C TYR A 111 -15.91 -9.91 49.73
N LYS A 112 -15.37 -10.42 48.63
CA LYS A 112 -15.13 -9.64 47.41
C LYS A 112 -16.41 -9.40 46.62
N ILE A 113 -16.51 -8.21 46.03
CA ILE A 113 -17.55 -7.85 45.06
C ILE A 113 -16.87 -7.72 43.69
N ASN A 114 -17.33 -8.50 42.71
CA ASN A 114 -16.77 -8.50 41.37
C ASN A 114 -17.80 -7.90 40.40
N TYR A 115 -17.44 -6.80 39.75
CA TYR A 115 -18.30 -6.09 38.81
C TYR A 115 -17.92 -6.43 37.36
N HIS A 116 -18.85 -7.02 36.62
CA HIS A 116 -18.80 -7.24 35.19
C HIS A 116 -19.52 -6.09 34.49
N LEU A 117 -18.74 -5.07 34.10
CA LEU A 117 -19.29 -3.80 33.62
C LEU A 117 -19.88 -3.85 32.21
N ASN A 118 -19.69 -4.96 31.48
CA ASN A 118 -20.23 -5.17 30.13
C ASN A 118 -20.02 -3.95 29.21
N GLY A 119 -18.80 -3.39 29.23
CA GLY A 119 -18.40 -2.23 28.43
C GLY A 119 -18.56 -0.86 29.10
N GLY A 120 -19.16 -0.78 30.29
CA GLY A 120 -19.27 0.45 31.08
C GLY A 120 -18.11 0.73 32.04
N ILE A 121 -18.28 1.78 32.84
CA ILE A 121 -17.37 2.25 33.91
C ILE A 121 -18.14 2.21 35.23
N ASN A 122 -17.53 1.67 36.29
CA ASN A 122 -18.19 1.60 37.60
C ASN A 122 -18.29 2.98 38.26
N ALA A 123 -19.22 3.12 39.22
CA ALA A 123 -19.24 4.27 40.12
C ALA A 123 -18.06 4.20 41.10
N GLU A 124 -17.45 5.33 41.46
CA GLU A 124 -16.33 5.38 42.42
C GLU A 124 -16.79 4.99 43.83
N GLU A 125 -18.08 5.17 44.12
CA GLU A 125 -18.74 4.89 45.39
C GLU A 125 -18.99 3.38 45.63
N ASN A 126 -18.88 2.55 44.58
CA ASN A 126 -19.10 1.11 44.68
C ASN A 126 -17.86 0.41 45.28
N PRO A 127 -17.94 -0.20 46.48
CA PRO A 127 -16.78 -0.82 47.11
C PRO A 127 -16.42 -2.16 46.45
N ILE A 128 -15.16 -2.56 46.58
CA ILE A 128 -14.64 -3.84 46.03
C ILE A 128 -14.80 -5.02 47.00
N GLU A 129 -15.16 -4.77 48.26
CA GLU A 129 -15.42 -5.78 49.30
C GLU A 129 -16.46 -5.29 50.32
N TYR A 130 -17.10 -6.23 51.02
CA TYR A 130 -18.01 -5.96 52.15
C TYR A 130 -17.73 -6.91 53.32
N VAL A 131 -18.14 -6.53 54.53
CA VAL A 131 -17.97 -7.31 55.76
C VAL A 131 -19.32 -7.89 56.18
N ALA A 132 -19.32 -9.14 56.70
CA ALA A 132 -20.54 -9.77 57.21
C ALA A 132 -21.26 -8.90 58.26
N GLY A 133 -22.56 -8.67 58.04
CA GLY A 133 -23.44 -7.83 58.85
C GLY A 133 -23.54 -6.38 58.39
N GLN A 134 -22.84 -5.97 57.33
CA GLN A 134 -22.90 -4.61 56.78
C GLN A 134 -23.43 -4.62 55.33
N ASP A 135 -24.61 -4.03 55.14
CA ASP A 135 -25.21 -3.88 53.82
C ASP A 135 -24.43 -2.86 52.97
N VAL A 136 -24.40 -3.08 51.65
CA VAL A 136 -23.77 -2.17 50.68
C VAL A 136 -24.81 -1.68 49.68
N VAL A 137 -25.03 -0.37 49.63
CA VAL A 137 -25.85 0.25 48.58
C VAL A 137 -25.06 0.33 47.29
N LEU A 138 -25.66 -0.09 46.17
CA LEU A 138 -25.03 -0.09 44.87
C LEU A 138 -25.42 1.16 44.07
N TYR A 139 -24.40 1.87 43.61
CA TYR A 139 -24.54 3.05 42.76
C TYR A 139 -24.58 2.64 41.27
N PRO A 140 -25.37 3.36 40.44
CA PRO A 140 -25.41 3.13 39.00
C PRO A 140 -24.05 3.26 38.32
N ALA A 141 -23.67 2.27 37.51
CA ALA A 141 -22.52 2.40 36.61
C ALA A 141 -22.83 3.40 35.47
N LYS A 142 -21.80 3.87 34.78
CA LYS A 142 -21.90 4.77 33.62
C LYS A 142 -21.42 4.08 32.34
N ASN A 143 -22.21 4.11 31.28
CA ASN A 143 -21.78 3.70 29.93
C ASN A 143 -22.29 4.74 28.93
N PRO A 144 -21.42 5.65 28.42
CA PRO A 144 -21.88 6.72 27.54
C PRO A 144 -22.63 6.18 26.31
N GLY A 145 -23.83 6.71 26.06
CA GLY A 145 -24.71 6.26 24.96
C GLY A 145 -25.68 5.14 25.33
N TYR A 146 -25.62 4.66 26.59
CA TYR A 146 -26.53 3.66 27.12
C TYR A 146 -27.12 4.11 28.45
N LYS A 147 -28.37 3.74 28.67
CA LYS A 147 -29.07 3.80 29.94
C LYS A 147 -28.66 2.61 30.79
N PHE A 148 -28.29 2.87 32.04
CA PHE A 148 -28.07 1.82 33.03
C PHE A 148 -29.42 1.26 33.48
N ASP A 149 -29.67 -0.01 33.21
CA ASP A 149 -30.92 -0.68 33.61
C ASP A 149 -30.80 -1.28 35.02
N GLY A 150 -29.58 -1.60 35.46
CA GLY A 150 -29.35 -2.12 36.80
C GLY A 150 -28.20 -3.12 36.91
N TRP A 151 -27.91 -3.52 38.14
CA TRP A 151 -27.03 -4.64 38.46
C TRP A 151 -27.83 -5.94 38.55
N TYR A 152 -27.25 -7.04 38.07
CA TYR A 152 -27.82 -8.39 38.12
C TYR A 152 -26.76 -9.37 38.59
N ASP A 153 -27.12 -10.47 39.23
CA ASP A 153 -26.17 -11.50 39.68
C ASP A 153 -25.86 -12.57 38.61
N THR A 154 -26.52 -12.49 37.46
CA THR A 154 -26.37 -13.40 36.32
C THR A 154 -25.94 -12.67 35.04
N SER A 155 -25.13 -13.33 34.22
CA SER A 155 -24.61 -12.77 32.96
C SER A 155 -25.65 -12.67 31.83
N ASP A 156 -26.75 -13.43 31.91
CA ASP A 156 -27.88 -13.36 30.99
C ASP A 156 -28.95 -12.34 31.45
N PHE A 157 -28.70 -11.67 32.58
CA PHE A 157 -29.60 -10.69 33.20
C PHE A 157 -30.98 -11.26 33.54
N SER A 158 -31.05 -12.57 33.82
CA SER A 158 -32.23 -13.22 34.37
C SER A 158 -32.39 -12.86 35.86
N GLY A 159 -33.63 -12.72 36.33
CA GLY A 159 -33.92 -12.37 37.73
C GLY A 159 -34.23 -10.89 37.95
N GLU A 160 -34.19 -10.48 39.22
CA GLU A 160 -34.52 -9.12 39.66
C GLU A 160 -33.30 -8.20 39.69
N LYS A 161 -33.55 -6.90 39.54
CA LYS A 161 -32.53 -5.86 39.64
C LYS A 161 -32.03 -5.76 41.08
N ILE A 162 -30.71 -5.69 41.26
CA ILE A 162 -30.04 -5.59 42.55
C ILE A 162 -29.66 -4.14 42.82
N GLU A 163 -30.13 -3.60 43.95
CA GLU A 163 -29.86 -2.22 44.37
C GLU A 163 -28.98 -2.13 45.62
N TYR A 164 -28.84 -3.24 46.36
CA TYR A 164 -27.93 -3.37 47.49
C TYR A 164 -27.47 -4.82 47.66
N ILE A 165 -26.34 -5.01 48.33
CA ILE A 165 -25.87 -6.31 48.79
C ILE A 165 -26.28 -6.45 50.25
N ASP A 166 -27.02 -7.52 50.57
CA ASP A 166 -27.35 -7.92 51.93
C ASP A 166 -26.09 -8.40 52.66
N GLY A 167 -25.68 -7.66 53.68
CA GLY A 167 -24.48 -7.91 54.47
C GLY A 167 -24.54 -9.20 55.26
N SER A 168 -25.71 -9.82 55.47
CA SER A 168 -25.82 -11.13 56.12
C SER A 168 -25.24 -12.26 55.26
N GLN A 169 -25.07 -12.01 53.95
CA GLN A 169 -24.47 -12.97 53.02
C GLN A 169 -22.99 -13.18 53.33
N LYS A 170 -22.56 -14.45 53.26
CA LYS A 170 -21.19 -14.88 53.62
C LYS A 170 -20.47 -15.47 52.41
N LYS A 171 -20.55 -14.76 51.29
CA LYS A 171 -19.98 -15.20 50.01
C LYS A 171 -19.51 -14.01 49.17
N ASN A 172 -18.57 -14.27 48.26
CA ASN A 172 -18.23 -13.30 47.22
C ASN A 172 -19.44 -13.07 46.31
N ILE A 173 -19.63 -11.83 45.86
CA ILE A 173 -20.73 -11.41 45.01
C ILE A 173 -20.22 -11.16 43.59
N GLN A 174 -21.02 -11.52 42.60
CA GLN A 174 -20.84 -11.19 41.18
C GLN A 174 -21.98 -10.26 40.78
N LEU A 175 -21.67 -9.15 40.12
CA LEU A 175 -22.67 -8.21 39.61
C LEU A 175 -22.37 -7.88 38.16
N TYR A 176 -23.39 -7.96 37.30
CA TYR A 176 -23.35 -7.67 35.88
C TYR A 176 -24.15 -6.41 35.59
N ALA A 177 -23.51 -5.42 34.97
CA ALA A 177 -24.19 -4.19 34.55
C ALA A 177 -25.05 -4.47 33.31
N LYS A 178 -26.35 -4.20 33.39
CA LYS A 178 -27.27 -4.24 32.25
C LYS A 178 -27.43 -2.84 31.66
N TRP A 179 -27.40 -2.78 30.34
CA TRP A 179 -27.52 -1.55 29.57
C TRP A 179 -28.68 -1.66 28.58
N SER A 180 -29.46 -0.59 28.43
CA SER A 180 -30.40 -0.38 27.33
C SER A 180 -30.07 0.92 26.58
N GLY A 181 -30.47 1.05 25.31
CA GLY A 181 -30.22 2.25 24.51
C GLY A 181 -29.54 1.94 23.18
N SER A 182 -29.40 2.96 22.35
CA SER A 182 -28.91 2.87 20.96
C SER A 182 -27.38 2.99 20.84
N GLY A 183 -26.65 3.17 21.93
CA GLY A 183 -25.21 3.42 21.91
C GLY A 183 -24.82 4.78 21.29
N LEU A 184 -25.78 5.66 21.01
CA LEU A 184 -25.58 6.98 20.42
C LEU A 184 -25.18 8.00 21.50
N VAL A 185 -24.10 8.72 21.28
CA VAL A 185 -23.53 9.69 22.24
C VAL A 185 -23.64 11.09 21.66
N TYR A 186 -24.40 11.96 22.34
CA TYR A 186 -24.67 13.31 21.89
C TYR A 186 -24.06 14.37 22.83
N THR A 187 -23.75 15.53 22.26
CA THR A 187 -23.46 16.79 22.97
C THR A 187 -24.42 17.87 22.50
N LEU A 188 -24.60 18.90 23.33
CA LEU A 188 -25.27 20.13 22.92
C LEU A 188 -24.25 21.08 22.27
N SER A 189 -24.70 21.88 21.30
CA SER A 189 -23.93 23.02 20.79
C SER A 189 -23.55 23.97 21.94
N SER A 190 -22.55 24.82 21.72
CA SER A 190 -22.05 25.75 22.75
C SER A 190 -23.11 26.71 23.30
N ASP A 191 -24.12 27.05 22.50
CA ASP A 191 -25.27 27.87 22.86
C ASP A 191 -26.51 27.05 23.27
N GLY A 192 -26.41 25.72 23.26
CA GLY A 192 -27.50 24.80 23.58
C GLY A 192 -28.64 24.76 22.55
N SER A 193 -28.50 25.39 21.38
CA SER A 193 -29.58 25.51 20.39
C SER A 193 -29.84 24.24 19.57
N TYR A 194 -28.87 23.33 19.48
CA TYR A 194 -29.02 22.04 18.81
C TYR A 194 -28.11 20.96 19.41
N ALA A 195 -28.31 19.71 19.00
CA ALA A 195 -27.48 18.57 19.41
C ALA A 195 -26.62 18.03 18.27
N ILE A 196 -25.45 17.52 18.63
CA ILE A 196 -24.44 16.92 17.75
C ILE A 196 -24.29 15.45 18.17
N LEU A 197 -24.40 14.52 17.23
CA LEU A 197 -24.01 13.13 17.47
C LEU A 197 -22.49 13.02 17.36
N GLU A 198 -21.81 12.80 18.48
CA GLU A 198 -20.35 12.83 18.60
C GLU A 198 -19.71 11.44 18.50
N ALA A 199 -20.41 10.40 18.90
CA ALA A 199 -19.89 9.04 18.83
C ALA A 199 -21.00 7.99 18.80
N TYR A 200 -20.65 6.82 18.27
CA TYR A 200 -21.47 5.61 18.37
C TYR A 200 -20.67 4.48 19.04
N LYS A 201 -21.17 4.01 20.18
CA LYS A 201 -20.62 2.90 20.98
C LYS A 201 -21.51 1.65 20.92
N GLY A 202 -22.56 1.69 20.10
CA GLY A 202 -23.47 0.60 19.79
C GLY A 202 -22.83 -0.59 19.09
N MET A 203 -23.53 -1.71 19.12
CA MET A 203 -23.23 -2.96 18.39
C MET A 203 -24.40 -3.41 17.51
N GLU A 204 -25.46 -2.61 17.43
CA GLU A 204 -26.67 -2.87 16.66
C GLU A 204 -26.33 -3.00 15.17
N SER A 205 -27.09 -3.87 14.49
CA SER A 205 -27.02 -4.00 13.03
C SER A 205 -27.87 -2.97 12.29
N VAL A 206 -28.85 -2.37 12.97
CA VAL A 206 -29.72 -1.31 12.45
C VAL A 206 -29.68 -0.16 13.44
N VAL A 207 -29.25 1.01 12.96
CA VAL A 207 -29.12 2.21 13.77
C VAL A 207 -30.08 3.28 13.28
N VAL A 208 -30.83 3.88 14.19
CA VAL A 208 -31.70 5.03 13.91
C VAL A 208 -31.16 6.20 14.72
N VAL A 209 -30.69 7.25 14.04
CA VAL A 209 -30.20 8.46 14.71
C VAL A 209 -31.39 9.22 15.30
N ASP A 210 -31.27 9.65 16.55
CA ASP A 210 -32.35 10.34 17.23
C ASP A 210 -32.61 11.70 16.59
N LYS A 211 -33.89 12.05 16.41
CA LYS A 211 -34.29 13.36 15.88
C LYS A 211 -34.13 14.46 16.93
N ILE A 212 -34.34 14.13 18.20
CA ILE A 212 -34.36 15.05 19.34
C ILE A 212 -33.48 14.48 20.44
N TYR A 213 -32.58 15.30 20.97
CA TYR A 213 -31.79 15.00 22.16
C TYR A 213 -31.98 16.12 23.17
N GLN A 214 -32.38 15.79 24.40
CA GLN A 214 -32.65 16.75 25.48
C GLN A 214 -33.54 17.94 25.08
N GLY A 215 -34.57 17.69 24.27
CA GLY A 215 -35.55 18.71 23.87
C GLY A 215 -35.14 19.58 22.68
N VAL A 216 -33.91 19.44 22.16
CA VAL A 216 -33.44 20.14 20.97
C VAL A 216 -33.24 19.19 19.79
N LEU A 217 -33.28 19.72 18.57
CA LEU A 217 -33.07 18.93 17.36
C LEU A 217 -31.62 18.46 17.24
N VAL A 218 -31.41 17.20 16.87
CA VAL A 218 -30.11 16.72 16.40
C VAL A 218 -29.92 17.25 14.97
N THR A 219 -28.94 18.14 14.78
CA THR A 219 -28.70 18.78 13.48
C THR A 219 -27.35 18.44 12.85
N GLU A 220 -26.44 17.83 13.61
CA GLU A 220 -25.12 17.45 13.10
C GLU A 220 -24.73 16.03 13.53
N ILE A 221 -24.00 15.35 12.65
CA ILE A 221 -23.24 14.13 12.96
C ILE A 221 -21.76 14.50 12.80
N ALA A 222 -20.95 14.28 13.82
CA ALA A 222 -19.52 14.57 13.81
C ALA A 222 -18.72 13.65 12.87
N ASP A 223 -17.43 13.93 12.74
CA ASP A 223 -16.52 13.14 11.91
C ASP A 223 -16.38 11.71 12.47
N LYS A 224 -16.32 10.72 11.56
CA LYS A 224 -16.01 9.31 11.88
C LYS A 224 -16.88 8.63 12.94
N VAL A 225 -18.07 9.16 13.25
CA VAL A 225 -18.98 8.65 14.30
C VAL A 225 -19.25 7.15 14.18
N PHE A 226 -19.53 6.66 12.97
CA PHE A 226 -19.79 5.25 12.68
C PHE A 226 -18.62 4.57 11.97
N ALA A 227 -17.46 5.21 11.85
CA ALA A 227 -16.37 4.66 11.08
C ALA A 227 -15.92 3.29 11.61
N ARG A 228 -15.59 2.37 10.70
CA ARG A 228 -15.07 1.01 10.98
C ARG A 228 -16.04 0.09 11.72
N LYS A 229 -17.32 0.46 11.83
CA LYS A 229 -18.32 -0.37 12.50
C LYS A 229 -18.68 -1.56 11.61
N SER A 230 -18.28 -2.75 12.06
CA SER A 230 -18.42 -4.01 11.32
C SER A 230 -19.76 -4.73 11.51
N THR A 231 -20.61 -4.23 12.41
CA THR A 231 -21.94 -4.79 12.71
C THR A 231 -23.06 -4.12 11.92
N ILE A 232 -22.92 -2.83 11.62
CA ILE A 232 -23.98 -2.01 11.06
C ILE A 232 -24.28 -2.43 9.61
N THR A 233 -25.55 -2.70 9.34
CA THR A 233 -26.10 -3.03 8.02
C THR A 233 -27.02 -1.92 7.49
N GLN A 234 -27.64 -1.16 8.38
CA GLN A 234 -28.52 -0.04 8.03
C GLN A 234 -28.35 1.12 9.00
N ILE A 235 -28.36 2.34 8.47
CA ILE A 235 -28.42 3.59 9.25
C ILE A 235 -29.55 4.47 8.71
N SER A 236 -30.41 4.96 9.59
CA SER A 236 -31.42 5.97 9.25
C SER A 236 -31.09 7.30 9.91
N VAL A 237 -30.89 8.35 9.11
CA VAL A 237 -30.55 9.70 9.60
C VAL A 237 -31.77 10.62 9.44
N PRO A 238 -32.23 11.29 10.52
CA PRO A 238 -33.43 12.11 10.47
C PRO A 238 -33.20 13.42 9.70
N ASN A 239 -34.24 13.92 9.03
CA ASN A 239 -34.23 15.17 8.26
C ASN A 239 -33.89 16.45 9.07
N SER A 240 -33.81 16.36 10.41
CA SER A 240 -33.29 17.44 11.24
C SER A 240 -31.78 17.64 11.08
N VAL A 241 -31.05 16.59 10.70
CA VAL A 241 -29.61 16.63 10.43
C VAL A 241 -29.34 17.39 9.14
N LYS A 242 -28.50 18.42 9.26
CA LYS A 242 -28.10 19.33 8.17
C LYS A 242 -26.66 19.09 7.71
N LYS A 243 -25.83 18.52 8.58
CA LYS A 243 -24.40 18.28 8.34
C LYS A 243 -24.00 16.89 8.85
N ILE A 244 -23.23 16.19 8.04
CA ILE A 244 -22.60 14.91 8.40
C ILE A 244 -21.10 15.07 8.16
N GLY A 245 -20.32 14.73 9.18
CA GLY A 245 -18.87 14.92 9.21
C GLY A 245 -18.09 13.99 8.28
N VAL A 246 -16.82 14.33 8.10
CA VAL A 246 -15.86 13.60 7.27
C VAL A 246 -15.76 12.15 7.75
N GLY A 247 -15.88 11.22 6.81
CA GLY A 247 -15.76 9.78 7.08
C GLY A 247 -16.76 9.22 8.09
N ALA A 248 -17.90 9.88 8.33
CA ALA A 248 -18.85 9.47 9.36
C ALA A 248 -19.29 8.00 9.24
N PHE A 249 -19.37 7.44 8.02
CA PHE A 249 -19.70 6.04 7.77
C PHE A 249 -18.56 5.23 7.14
N SER A 250 -17.34 5.79 7.10
CA SER A 250 -16.19 5.17 6.44
C SER A 250 -15.86 3.78 6.99
N GLU A 251 -15.41 2.89 6.12
CA GLU A 251 -14.96 1.54 6.43
C GLU A 251 -16.01 0.71 7.20
N CYS A 252 -17.32 0.93 6.96
CA CYS A 252 -18.38 0.05 7.45
C CYS A 252 -18.63 -1.09 6.45
N PRO A 253 -17.96 -2.27 6.58
CA PRO A 253 -17.96 -3.28 5.52
C PRO A 253 -19.32 -3.96 5.33
N LYS A 254 -20.23 -3.92 6.30
CA LYS A 254 -21.56 -4.53 6.20
C LYS A 254 -22.68 -3.54 5.89
N LEU A 255 -22.37 -2.23 5.86
CA LEU A 255 -23.38 -1.20 5.62
C LEU A 255 -23.94 -1.34 4.22
N LYS A 256 -25.26 -1.50 4.14
CA LYS A 256 -26.00 -1.76 2.89
C LYS A 256 -27.01 -0.67 2.58
N ILE A 257 -27.66 -0.12 3.61
CA ILE A 257 -28.75 0.86 3.48
C ILE A 257 -28.42 2.08 4.33
N VAL A 258 -28.53 3.27 3.74
CA VAL A 258 -28.37 4.53 4.45
C VAL A 258 -29.46 5.49 4.00
N ASP A 259 -30.32 5.92 4.93
CA ASP A 259 -31.29 6.97 4.65
C ASP A 259 -30.65 8.31 4.97
N LEU A 260 -30.30 9.08 3.94
CA LEU A 260 -29.71 10.41 4.08
C LEU A 260 -30.79 11.50 4.27
N PRO A 261 -30.49 12.57 5.03
CA PRO A 261 -31.44 13.64 5.25
C PRO A 261 -31.62 14.50 3.99
N GLN A 262 -32.87 14.88 3.69
CA GLN A 262 -33.25 15.55 2.44
C GLN A 262 -32.73 16.99 2.29
N ARG A 263 -32.17 17.58 3.36
CA ARG A 263 -31.60 18.94 3.37
C ARG A 263 -30.07 18.94 3.42
N LEU A 264 -29.44 17.78 3.20
CA LEU A 264 -27.99 17.67 3.18
C LEU A 264 -27.42 18.42 1.97
N ASN A 265 -26.47 19.33 2.22
CA ASN A 265 -25.87 20.14 1.16
C ASN A 265 -24.60 19.49 0.56
N VAL A 266 -23.88 18.70 1.35
CA VAL A 266 -22.58 18.13 0.96
C VAL A 266 -22.52 16.66 1.36
N ILE A 267 -22.08 15.82 0.42
CA ILE A 267 -21.52 14.51 0.77
C ILE A 267 -20.05 14.76 1.10
N SER A 268 -19.70 14.73 2.38
CA SER A 268 -18.36 15.10 2.85
C SER A 268 -17.26 14.15 2.37
N ASN A 269 -16.01 14.57 2.54
CA ASN A 269 -14.86 13.71 2.27
C ASN A 269 -14.99 12.37 3.04
N ASP A 270 -14.57 11.30 2.38
CA ASP A 270 -14.53 9.93 2.89
C ASP A 270 -15.87 9.35 3.41
N LEU A 271 -17.01 10.02 3.21
CA LEU A 271 -18.25 9.75 3.95
C LEU A 271 -18.63 8.26 3.99
N PHE A 272 -18.56 7.59 2.85
CA PHE A 272 -18.80 6.15 2.65
C PHE A 272 -17.55 5.40 2.16
N SER A 273 -16.36 6.00 2.26
CA SER A 273 -15.11 5.37 1.80
C SER A 273 -14.94 3.99 2.44
N GLY A 274 -14.76 2.93 1.65
CA GLY A 274 -14.60 1.56 2.13
C GLY A 274 -15.90 0.84 2.55
N CYS A 275 -17.08 1.40 2.31
CA CYS A 275 -18.37 0.70 2.52
C CYS A 275 -18.61 -0.35 1.42
N THR A 276 -17.90 -1.47 1.51
CA THR A 276 -17.84 -2.47 0.42
C THR A 276 -19.16 -3.16 0.07
N ASN A 277 -20.14 -3.20 0.99
CA ASN A 277 -21.47 -3.80 0.77
C ASN A 277 -22.58 -2.77 0.45
N LEU A 278 -22.25 -1.48 0.36
CA LEU A 278 -23.23 -0.46 -0.05
C LEU A 278 -23.64 -0.74 -1.50
N SER A 279 -24.89 -1.13 -1.73
CA SER A 279 -25.34 -1.64 -3.05
C SER A 279 -25.99 -0.59 -3.94
N SER A 280 -26.55 0.45 -3.31
CA SER A 280 -27.24 1.56 -3.96
C SER A 280 -27.16 2.79 -3.07
N MET A 281 -27.17 3.97 -3.68
CA MET A 281 -27.22 5.23 -2.96
C MET A 281 -28.09 6.24 -3.71
N GLU A 282 -29.07 6.81 -3.01
CA GLU A 282 -29.82 7.98 -3.46
C GLU A 282 -29.26 9.22 -2.77
N ILE A 283 -28.49 10.02 -3.52
CA ILE A 283 -27.94 11.27 -3.01
C ILE A 283 -29.08 12.31 -2.94
N PRO A 284 -29.29 13.00 -1.80
CA PRO A 284 -30.38 13.98 -1.67
C PRO A 284 -30.30 15.10 -2.71
N ALA A 285 -31.45 15.54 -3.22
CA ALA A 285 -31.54 16.53 -4.30
C ALA A 285 -30.90 17.90 -3.97
N SER A 286 -30.75 18.23 -2.68
CA SER A 286 -30.11 19.46 -2.21
C SER A 286 -28.58 19.43 -2.23
N VAL A 287 -27.95 18.28 -2.50
CA VAL A 287 -26.49 18.16 -2.48
C VAL A 287 -25.89 18.93 -3.65
N THR A 288 -24.95 19.81 -3.35
CA THR A 288 -24.21 20.63 -4.33
C THR A 288 -22.77 20.14 -4.54
N GLU A 289 -22.21 19.39 -3.58
CA GLU A 289 -20.83 18.91 -3.65
C GLU A 289 -20.71 17.46 -3.15
N ILE A 290 -19.94 16.67 -3.90
CA ILE A 290 -19.48 15.33 -3.50
C ILE A 290 -17.98 15.43 -3.23
N GLY A 291 -17.58 15.21 -1.99
CA GLY A 291 -16.20 15.38 -1.51
C GLY A 291 -15.25 14.28 -1.97
N ASP A 292 -13.98 14.47 -1.61
CA ASP A 292 -12.90 13.55 -1.96
C ASP A 292 -13.10 12.19 -1.31
N ASN A 293 -12.84 11.12 -2.04
CA ASN A 293 -13.02 9.73 -1.61
C ASN A 293 -14.43 9.38 -1.08
N ALA A 294 -15.45 10.21 -1.29
CA ALA A 294 -16.77 10.08 -0.67
C ALA A 294 -17.38 8.67 -0.77
N PHE A 295 -17.19 7.98 -1.90
CA PHE A 295 -17.62 6.60 -2.17
C PHE A 295 -16.44 5.70 -2.59
N SER A 296 -15.19 6.10 -2.31
CA SER A 296 -14.01 5.32 -2.68
C SER A 296 -14.10 3.90 -2.10
N GLY A 297 -13.85 2.87 -2.89
CA GLY A 297 -13.93 1.48 -2.45
C GLY A 297 -15.33 0.96 -2.14
N CYS A 298 -16.40 1.68 -2.49
CA CYS A 298 -17.78 1.16 -2.44
C CYS A 298 -18.04 0.13 -3.56
N ARG A 299 -17.37 -1.02 -3.46
CA ARG A 299 -17.26 -2.03 -4.53
C ARG A 299 -18.58 -2.65 -4.95
N SER A 300 -19.65 -2.56 -4.16
CA SER A 300 -20.95 -3.16 -4.48
C SER A 300 -21.98 -2.18 -5.06
N ILE A 301 -21.66 -0.88 -5.17
CA ILE A 301 -22.62 0.11 -5.70
C ILE A 301 -22.87 -0.19 -7.17
N LYS A 302 -24.12 -0.57 -7.50
CA LYS A 302 -24.55 -0.84 -8.87
C LYS A 302 -25.20 0.37 -9.53
N GLN A 303 -25.91 1.15 -8.73
CA GLN A 303 -26.66 2.32 -9.16
C GLN A 303 -26.43 3.47 -8.19
N ILE A 304 -26.10 4.62 -8.74
CA ILE A 304 -25.99 5.88 -8.04
C ILE A 304 -26.51 6.98 -8.97
N THR A 305 -27.38 7.84 -8.44
CA THR A 305 -27.89 8.99 -9.19
C THR A 305 -27.27 10.24 -8.60
N ILE A 306 -26.52 10.98 -9.42
CA ILE A 306 -25.93 12.26 -9.05
C ILE A 306 -27.01 13.35 -9.28
N PRO A 307 -27.40 14.13 -8.26
CA PRO A 307 -28.45 15.13 -8.40
C PRO A 307 -28.06 16.33 -9.27
N GLN A 308 -29.05 16.96 -9.90
CA GLN A 308 -28.86 18.14 -10.77
C GLN A 308 -28.34 19.39 -10.05
N ALA A 309 -28.31 19.41 -8.72
CA ALA A 309 -27.73 20.50 -7.94
C ALA A 309 -26.20 20.36 -7.77
N VAL A 310 -25.63 19.18 -8.04
CA VAL A 310 -24.19 18.93 -7.86
C VAL A 310 -23.39 19.74 -8.87
N THR A 311 -22.44 20.54 -8.41
CA THR A 311 -21.51 21.33 -9.24
C THR A 311 -20.08 20.78 -9.21
N LYS A 312 -19.73 20.02 -8.17
CA LYS A 312 -18.38 19.50 -7.96
C LYS A 312 -18.37 18.05 -7.49
N ILE A 313 -17.51 17.24 -8.11
CA ILE A 313 -17.16 15.88 -7.69
C ILE A 313 -15.67 15.86 -7.37
N GLY A 314 -15.33 15.48 -6.15
CA GLY A 314 -13.99 15.50 -5.58
C GLY A 314 -13.05 14.40 -6.11
N ASP A 315 -11.81 14.47 -5.66
CA ASP A 315 -10.75 13.55 -6.05
C ASP A 315 -11.08 12.14 -5.54
N ASN A 316 -10.92 11.14 -6.39
CA ASN A 316 -11.20 9.74 -6.08
C ASN A 316 -12.64 9.46 -5.56
N ALA A 317 -13.60 10.37 -5.77
CA ALA A 317 -14.94 10.30 -5.17
C ALA A 317 -15.64 8.95 -5.37
N PHE A 318 -15.51 8.32 -6.54
CA PHE A 318 -16.06 7.01 -6.88
C PHE A 318 -14.98 5.99 -7.22
N LYS A 319 -13.74 6.20 -6.76
CA LYS A 319 -12.63 5.28 -7.03
C LYS A 319 -12.98 3.85 -6.60
N PHE A 320 -12.70 2.85 -7.43
CA PHE A 320 -12.99 1.44 -7.18
C PHE A 320 -14.47 1.12 -6.89
N CYS A 321 -15.42 1.95 -7.36
CA CYS A 321 -16.83 1.58 -7.47
C CYS A 321 -17.05 0.60 -8.63
N SER A 322 -16.52 -0.61 -8.48
CA SER A 322 -16.32 -1.59 -9.56
C SER A 322 -17.58 -2.17 -10.19
N GLU A 323 -18.75 -1.99 -9.57
CA GLU A 323 -20.03 -2.54 -10.05
C GLU A 323 -20.92 -1.52 -10.77
N ILE A 324 -20.53 -0.24 -10.81
CA ILE A 324 -21.26 0.78 -11.58
C ILE A 324 -21.12 0.45 -13.07
N THR A 325 -22.26 0.31 -13.77
CA THR A 325 -22.30 0.00 -15.21
C THR A 325 -22.61 1.23 -16.07
N LYS A 326 -23.42 2.15 -15.56
CA LYS A 326 -23.79 3.42 -16.19
C LYS A 326 -23.74 4.51 -15.14
N LEU A 327 -23.18 5.66 -15.51
CA LEU A 327 -23.16 6.84 -14.67
C LEU A 327 -23.56 8.07 -15.49
N GLU A 328 -24.62 8.74 -15.05
CA GLU A 328 -25.04 10.02 -15.62
C GLU A 328 -24.48 11.15 -14.76
N ILE A 329 -23.56 11.93 -15.33
CA ILE A 329 -23.02 13.14 -14.70
C ILE A 329 -23.91 14.32 -15.14
N PRO A 330 -24.56 15.05 -14.21
CA PRO A 330 -25.42 16.17 -14.53
C PRO A 330 -24.69 17.31 -15.24
N SER A 331 -25.43 18.07 -16.07
CA SER A 331 -24.90 19.24 -16.78
C SER A 331 -24.42 20.37 -15.87
N SER A 332 -24.91 20.40 -14.62
CA SER A 332 -24.51 21.34 -13.56
C SER A 332 -23.09 21.11 -13.06
N VAL A 333 -22.50 19.93 -13.28
CA VAL A 333 -21.15 19.60 -12.81
C VAL A 333 -20.12 20.34 -13.66
N THR A 334 -19.36 21.23 -13.02
CA THR A 334 -18.31 22.03 -13.65
C THR A 334 -16.90 21.63 -13.20
N SER A 335 -16.78 20.70 -12.25
CA SER A 335 -15.49 20.20 -11.76
C SER A 335 -15.53 18.70 -11.46
N LEU A 336 -14.60 17.97 -12.07
CA LEU A 336 -14.32 16.55 -11.80
C LEU A 336 -12.91 16.39 -11.21
N GLY A 337 -12.81 15.75 -10.06
CA GLY A 337 -11.55 15.51 -9.35
C GLY A 337 -10.65 14.47 -10.02
N ALA A 338 -9.36 14.50 -9.67
CA ALA A 338 -8.38 13.51 -10.11
C ALA A 338 -8.80 12.11 -9.64
N GLY A 339 -8.75 11.13 -10.54
CA GLY A 339 -9.13 9.75 -10.23
C GLY A 339 -10.59 9.55 -9.83
N ALA A 340 -11.50 10.53 -10.03
CA ALA A 340 -12.86 10.48 -9.51
C ALA A 340 -13.62 9.19 -9.88
N PHE A 341 -13.34 8.59 -11.04
CA PHE A 341 -13.94 7.32 -11.48
C PHE A 341 -12.90 6.21 -11.69
N SER A 342 -11.68 6.38 -11.18
CA SER A 342 -10.59 5.41 -11.34
C SER A 342 -11.00 4.03 -10.81
N GLY A 343 -10.83 2.99 -11.61
CA GLY A 343 -11.14 1.61 -11.25
C GLY A 343 -12.63 1.27 -11.24
N CYS A 344 -13.51 2.11 -11.80
CA CYS A 344 -14.90 1.75 -12.11
C CYS A 344 -14.93 0.74 -13.28
N SER A 345 -14.42 -0.47 -13.05
CA SER A 345 -14.04 -1.43 -14.10
C SER A 345 -15.21 -1.97 -14.93
N LYS A 346 -16.44 -1.92 -14.43
CA LYS A 346 -17.66 -2.27 -15.15
C LYS A 346 -18.38 -1.09 -15.81
N LEU A 347 -17.87 0.14 -15.68
CA LEU A 347 -18.48 1.32 -16.29
C LEU A 347 -18.40 1.19 -17.81
N GLN A 348 -19.55 1.14 -18.47
CA GLN A 348 -19.66 0.95 -19.92
C GLN A 348 -19.86 2.26 -20.67
N SER A 349 -20.54 3.21 -20.03
CA SER A 349 -20.84 4.53 -20.60
C SER A 349 -20.83 5.60 -19.52
N VAL A 350 -20.29 6.76 -19.88
CA VAL A 350 -20.27 7.97 -19.06
C VAL A 350 -20.35 9.18 -19.99
N ASN A 351 -21.14 10.16 -19.60
CA ASN A 351 -21.19 11.46 -20.26
C ASN A 351 -20.28 12.43 -19.50
N ILE A 352 -19.41 13.15 -20.21
CA ILE A 352 -18.65 14.27 -19.66
C ILE A 352 -19.48 15.55 -19.92
N PRO A 353 -19.89 16.30 -18.89
CA PRO A 353 -20.67 17.52 -19.09
C PRO A 353 -19.92 18.59 -19.89
N SER A 354 -20.66 19.39 -20.68
CA SER A 354 -20.09 20.50 -21.46
C SER A 354 -19.54 21.66 -20.62
N GLY A 355 -19.81 21.67 -19.30
CA GLY A 355 -19.21 22.61 -18.35
C GLY A 355 -17.78 22.26 -17.94
N ILE A 356 -17.27 21.07 -18.32
CA ILE A 356 -15.93 20.61 -17.98
C ILE A 356 -14.91 21.16 -18.97
N THR A 357 -13.86 21.79 -18.45
CA THR A 357 -12.74 22.35 -19.22
C THR A 357 -11.46 21.51 -19.12
N GLU A 358 -11.36 20.64 -18.13
CA GLU A 358 -10.18 19.82 -17.85
C GLU A 358 -10.60 18.41 -17.41
N LEU A 359 -9.94 17.39 -17.97
CA LEU A 359 -10.01 16.03 -17.43
C LEU A 359 -8.76 15.77 -16.60
N LYS A 360 -8.90 15.75 -15.28
CA LYS A 360 -7.77 15.58 -14.35
C LYS A 360 -7.12 14.21 -14.40
N ASP A 361 -5.93 14.11 -13.81
CA ASP A 361 -5.13 12.89 -13.75
C ASP A 361 -5.95 11.65 -13.36
N ASN A 362 -5.76 10.57 -14.11
CA ASN A 362 -6.34 9.25 -13.88
C ASN A 362 -7.89 9.23 -13.77
N LEU A 363 -8.61 10.27 -14.23
CA LEU A 363 -10.05 10.42 -14.05
C LEU A 363 -10.86 9.15 -14.37
N PHE A 364 -10.54 8.47 -15.48
CA PHE A 364 -11.15 7.21 -15.91
C PHE A 364 -10.17 6.03 -15.93
N GLN A 365 -9.02 6.14 -15.23
CA GLN A 365 -8.02 5.08 -15.21
C GLN A 365 -8.65 3.74 -14.79
N GLY A 366 -8.39 2.66 -15.51
CA GLY A 366 -8.90 1.33 -15.18
C GLY A 366 -10.40 1.15 -15.37
N CYS A 367 -11.10 2.08 -16.03
CA CYS A 367 -12.48 1.90 -16.49
C CYS A 367 -12.52 0.94 -17.70
N ALA A 368 -12.15 -0.31 -17.46
CA ALA A 368 -11.85 -1.31 -18.49
C ALA A 368 -13.02 -1.69 -19.40
N SER A 369 -14.25 -1.32 -19.04
CA SER A 369 -15.46 -1.64 -19.79
C SER A 369 -16.00 -0.51 -20.68
N ILE A 370 -15.42 0.70 -20.62
CA ILE A 370 -15.85 1.80 -21.50
C ILE A 370 -15.52 1.42 -22.93
N VAL A 371 -16.53 1.45 -23.81
CA VAL A 371 -16.38 1.12 -25.24
C VAL A 371 -16.25 2.39 -26.07
N LYS A 372 -17.07 3.40 -25.77
CA LYS A 372 -17.11 4.71 -26.44
C LYS A 372 -17.24 5.80 -25.41
N LEU A 373 -16.58 6.93 -25.67
CA LEU A 373 -16.62 8.11 -24.83
C LEU A 373 -16.50 9.34 -25.73
N GLU A 374 -17.37 10.32 -25.51
CA GLU A 374 -17.31 11.62 -26.19
C GLU A 374 -16.63 12.62 -25.26
N ILE A 375 -15.62 13.31 -25.80
CA ILE A 375 -14.94 14.41 -25.11
C ILE A 375 -15.58 15.72 -25.61
N PRO A 376 -16.23 16.51 -24.73
CA PRO A 376 -16.80 17.79 -25.11
C PRO A 376 -15.75 18.75 -25.66
N ALA A 377 -16.14 19.61 -26.60
CA ALA A 377 -15.26 20.64 -27.17
C ALA A 377 -14.77 21.68 -26.15
N SER A 378 -15.45 21.79 -24.99
CA SER A 378 -15.05 22.64 -23.88
C SER A 378 -13.78 22.15 -23.18
N VAL A 379 -13.45 20.87 -23.29
CA VAL A 379 -12.24 20.31 -22.70
C VAL A 379 -11.03 20.81 -23.48
N THR A 380 -10.18 21.58 -22.81
CA THR A 380 -8.94 22.15 -23.35
C THR A 380 -7.67 21.54 -22.77
N ASN A 381 -7.79 20.76 -21.68
CA ASN A 381 -6.64 20.14 -20.99
C ASN A 381 -6.93 18.68 -20.60
N PHE A 382 -5.92 17.82 -20.77
CA PHE A 382 -5.88 16.46 -20.25
C PHE A 382 -4.76 16.30 -19.23
N GLY A 383 -5.10 15.76 -18.07
CA GLY A 383 -4.15 15.25 -17.10
C GLY A 383 -3.48 13.95 -17.55
N GLU A 384 -2.60 13.45 -16.70
CA GLU A 384 -1.88 12.21 -16.94
C GLU A 384 -2.80 10.99 -16.80
N GLY A 385 -2.71 10.03 -17.73
CA GLY A 385 -3.35 8.73 -17.60
C GLY A 385 -4.89 8.75 -17.54
N VAL A 386 -5.55 9.79 -18.06
CA VAL A 386 -7.02 9.95 -17.99
C VAL A 386 -7.76 8.67 -18.43
N PHE A 387 -7.31 8.03 -19.51
CA PHE A 387 -7.91 6.80 -20.04
C PHE A 387 -7.00 5.57 -19.88
N ASP A 388 -5.95 5.63 -19.05
CA ASP A 388 -5.02 4.52 -18.81
C ASP A 388 -5.78 3.26 -18.36
N GLY A 389 -5.68 2.14 -19.08
CA GLY A 389 -6.38 0.90 -18.76
C GLY A 389 -7.86 0.86 -19.17
N CYS A 390 -8.35 1.79 -19.99
CA CYS A 390 -9.66 1.69 -20.67
C CYS A 390 -9.61 0.62 -21.78
N ALA A 391 -9.43 -0.64 -21.39
CA ALA A 391 -9.04 -1.73 -22.30
C ALA A 391 -10.03 -2.04 -23.43
N LYS A 392 -11.32 -1.71 -23.27
CA LYS A 392 -12.36 -1.87 -24.29
C LYS A 392 -12.63 -0.61 -25.12
N LEU A 393 -11.94 0.50 -24.88
CA LEU A 393 -12.14 1.73 -25.64
C LEU A 393 -11.74 1.48 -27.10
N GLU A 394 -12.69 1.60 -28.02
CA GLU A 394 -12.45 1.33 -29.45
C GLU A 394 -11.93 2.56 -30.19
N GLY A 395 -12.22 3.75 -29.69
CA GLY A 395 -11.79 5.01 -30.25
C GLY A 395 -12.32 6.19 -29.45
N VAL A 396 -11.66 7.33 -29.62
CA VAL A 396 -11.97 8.59 -28.93
C VAL A 396 -11.59 9.74 -29.83
N LYS A 397 -12.51 10.71 -29.98
CA LYS A 397 -12.22 11.92 -30.75
C LYS A 397 -11.52 12.92 -29.84
N ILE A 398 -10.25 13.16 -30.10
CA ILE A 398 -9.49 14.21 -29.43
C ILE A 398 -9.98 15.58 -29.97
N PRO A 399 -10.41 16.53 -29.11
CA PRO A 399 -10.85 17.84 -29.58
C PRO A 399 -9.76 18.58 -30.36
N SER A 400 -10.14 19.28 -31.43
CA SER A 400 -9.19 20.01 -32.30
C SER A 400 -8.55 21.24 -31.65
N SER A 401 -8.99 21.63 -30.45
CA SER A 401 -8.39 22.68 -29.63
C SER A 401 -7.17 22.20 -28.84
N GLN A 402 -6.93 20.88 -28.78
CA GLN A 402 -5.89 20.29 -27.96
C GLN A 402 -4.51 20.53 -28.55
N THR A 403 -3.59 21.02 -27.72
CA THR A 403 -2.18 21.24 -28.07
C THR A 403 -1.25 20.18 -27.47
N ILE A 404 -1.72 19.46 -26.45
CA ILE A 404 -0.93 18.49 -25.68
C ILE A 404 -1.73 17.20 -25.53
N ILE A 405 -1.09 16.07 -25.86
CA ILE A 405 -1.50 14.74 -25.39
C ILE A 405 -0.60 14.40 -24.20
N GLY A 406 -1.18 14.25 -23.01
CA GLY A 406 -0.44 13.99 -21.78
C GLY A 406 0.20 12.60 -21.69
N ASN A 407 1.08 12.43 -20.71
CA ASN A 407 1.69 11.13 -20.39
C ASN A 407 0.61 10.06 -20.16
N ARG A 408 0.86 8.84 -20.64
CA ARG A 408 -0.01 7.67 -20.43
C ARG A 408 -1.48 7.85 -20.84
N LEU A 409 -1.85 8.88 -21.62
CA LEU A 409 -3.25 9.26 -21.86
C LEU A 409 -4.15 8.08 -22.26
N PHE A 410 -3.67 7.25 -23.20
CA PHE A 410 -4.33 6.03 -23.70
C PHE A 410 -3.53 4.76 -23.41
N LYS A 411 -2.65 4.77 -22.41
CA LYS A 411 -1.89 3.57 -22.03
C LYS A 411 -2.85 2.41 -21.73
N ASP A 412 -2.49 1.19 -22.14
CA ASP A 412 -3.32 0.00 -21.96
C ASP A 412 -4.74 0.07 -22.58
N CYS A 413 -5.00 0.99 -23.52
CA CYS A 413 -6.22 1.01 -24.34
C CYS A 413 -6.16 -0.04 -25.46
N LYS A 414 -6.24 -1.31 -25.06
CA LYS A 414 -5.99 -2.49 -25.91
C LYS A 414 -6.97 -2.69 -27.08
N SER A 415 -8.07 -1.94 -27.15
CA SER A 415 -9.08 -2.06 -28.21
C SER A 415 -9.03 -0.96 -29.26
N ILE A 416 -8.25 0.10 -29.05
CA ILE A 416 -8.06 1.16 -30.05
C ILE A 416 -7.36 0.54 -31.27
N THR A 417 -7.95 0.74 -32.44
CA THR A 417 -7.39 0.27 -33.72
C THR A 417 -6.78 1.40 -34.53
N GLU A 418 -7.34 2.60 -34.40
CA GLU A 418 -6.95 3.82 -35.10
C GLU A 418 -7.20 5.00 -34.17
N ILE A 419 -6.35 6.02 -34.23
CA ILE A 419 -6.54 7.26 -33.48
C ILE A 419 -6.13 8.45 -34.33
N GLU A 420 -7.03 9.43 -34.42
CA GLU A 420 -6.75 10.70 -35.08
C GLU A 420 -6.16 11.67 -34.06
N ILE A 421 -4.92 12.08 -34.29
CA ILE A 421 -4.26 13.12 -33.50
C ILE A 421 -4.46 14.45 -34.24
N PRO A 422 -5.11 15.46 -33.62
CA PRO A 422 -5.32 16.76 -34.26
C PRO A 422 -4.02 17.44 -34.66
N SER A 423 -4.04 18.18 -35.77
CA SER A 423 -2.86 18.91 -36.27
C SER A 423 -2.38 20.03 -35.34
N SER A 424 -3.23 20.47 -34.41
CA SER A 424 -2.90 21.45 -33.37
C SER A 424 -1.98 20.91 -32.27
N VAL A 425 -1.83 19.59 -32.16
CA VAL A 425 -1.01 18.96 -31.13
C VAL A 425 0.47 19.16 -31.44
N THR A 426 1.19 19.76 -30.49
CA THR A 426 2.64 20.04 -30.55
C THR A 426 3.46 19.18 -29.59
N HIS A 427 2.81 18.48 -28.66
CA HIS A 427 3.46 17.58 -27.71
C HIS A 427 2.64 16.32 -27.46
N ILE A 428 3.30 15.17 -27.45
CA ILE A 428 2.71 13.87 -27.08
C ILE A 428 3.61 13.27 -26.01
N GLY A 429 3.06 13.07 -24.81
CA GLY A 429 3.79 12.62 -23.64
C GLY A 429 4.27 11.18 -23.70
N ALA A 430 5.14 10.82 -22.76
CA ALA A 430 5.70 9.49 -22.62
C ALA A 430 4.60 8.44 -22.41
N ALA A 431 4.79 7.27 -23.04
CA ALA A 431 3.86 6.15 -22.96
C ALA A 431 2.39 6.46 -23.33
N ALA A 432 2.10 7.54 -24.05
CA ALA A 432 0.73 7.97 -24.32
C ALA A 432 -0.13 6.89 -25.01
N PHE A 433 0.49 6.04 -25.85
CA PHE A 433 -0.17 4.92 -26.52
C PHE A 433 0.45 3.55 -26.15
N ALA A 434 1.23 3.48 -25.07
CA ALA A 434 1.85 2.23 -24.64
C ALA A 434 0.80 1.12 -24.41
N ASN A 435 1.11 -0.10 -24.84
CA ASN A 435 0.23 -1.28 -24.82
C ASN A 435 -1.10 -1.12 -25.59
N CYS A 436 -1.23 -0.16 -26.51
CA CYS A 436 -2.32 -0.13 -27.49
C CYS A 436 -2.13 -1.24 -28.54
N SER A 437 -2.19 -2.50 -28.11
CA SER A 437 -1.80 -3.68 -28.89
C SER A 437 -2.67 -3.96 -30.12
N ARG A 438 -3.77 -3.23 -30.31
CA ARG A 438 -4.61 -3.29 -31.52
C ARG A 438 -4.44 -2.10 -32.46
N LEU A 439 -3.66 -1.09 -32.07
CA LEU A 439 -3.41 0.10 -32.87
C LEU A 439 -2.65 -0.30 -34.12
N LYS A 440 -3.24 -0.06 -35.29
CA LYS A 440 -2.65 -0.40 -36.60
C LYS A 440 -1.98 0.77 -37.27
N LYS A 441 -2.54 1.96 -37.05
CA LYS A 441 -2.13 3.19 -37.73
C LYS A 441 -2.28 4.38 -36.79
N VAL A 442 -1.28 5.24 -36.83
CA VAL A 442 -1.26 6.54 -36.16
C VAL A 442 -0.52 7.53 -37.06
N ASN A 443 -1.10 8.72 -37.22
CA ASN A 443 -0.44 9.81 -37.94
C ASN A 443 0.14 10.77 -36.90
N ILE A 444 1.46 10.99 -36.94
CA ILE A 444 2.11 11.99 -36.09
C ILE A 444 1.89 13.37 -36.71
N PRO A 445 1.39 14.38 -35.95
CA PRO A 445 1.26 15.74 -36.46
C PRO A 445 2.61 16.41 -36.73
N THR A 446 2.69 17.28 -37.75
CA THR A 446 3.91 18.03 -38.12
C THR A 446 4.47 18.94 -37.02
N GLY A 447 3.65 19.29 -36.01
CA GLY A 447 4.08 20.10 -34.87
C GLY A 447 4.97 19.37 -33.85
N ILE A 448 5.10 18.04 -33.95
CA ILE A 448 5.83 17.23 -32.97
C ILE A 448 7.35 17.34 -33.16
N LYS A 449 8.07 17.57 -32.05
CA LYS A 449 9.54 17.64 -32.01
C LYS A 449 10.21 16.38 -31.49
N VAL A 450 9.53 15.63 -30.64
CA VAL A 450 10.08 14.45 -29.97
C VAL A 450 9.07 13.33 -30.02
N ILE A 451 9.50 12.15 -30.46
CA ILE A 451 8.78 10.91 -30.21
C ILE A 451 9.22 10.46 -28.81
N SER A 452 8.38 10.68 -27.81
CA SER A 452 8.74 10.48 -26.40
C SER A 452 9.00 9.01 -26.04
N ASP A 453 9.62 8.83 -24.87
CA ASP A 453 9.92 7.51 -24.31
C ASP A 453 8.67 6.64 -24.24
N ASN A 454 8.81 5.37 -24.63
CA ASN A 454 7.76 4.35 -24.60
C ASN A 454 6.49 4.70 -25.40
N LEU A 455 6.50 5.71 -26.28
CA LEU A 455 5.28 6.27 -26.88
C LEU A 455 4.35 5.19 -27.47
N PHE A 456 4.92 4.27 -28.24
CA PHE A 456 4.25 3.12 -28.86
C PHE A 456 4.74 1.78 -28.32
N TYR A 457 5.24 1.73 -27.09
CA TYR A 457 5.68 0.50 -26.41
C TYR A 457 4.62 -0.60 -26.53
N ASN A 458 4.98 -1.80 -26.98
CA ASN A 458 4.08 -2.94 -27.21
C ASN A 458 2.86 -2.64 -28.10
N CYS A 459 2.94 -1.68 -29.03
CA CYS A 459 1.93 -1.52 -30.09
C CYS A 459 2.11 -2.60 -31.17
N SER A 460 1.90 -3.85 -30.80
CA SER A 460 2.29 -5.03 -31.59
C SER A 460 1.59 -5.17 -32.95
N ARG A 461 0.49 -4.45 -33.19
CA ARG A 461 -0.22 -4.42 -34.48
C ARG A 461 0.05 -3.17 -35.31
N LEU A 462 0.94 -2.28 -34.87
CA LEU A 462 1.30 -1.08 -35.64
C LEU A 462 2.07 -1.51 -36.89
N GLU A 463 1.45 -1.35 -38.07
CA GLU A 463 1.99 -1.87 -39.34
C GLU A 463 2.95 -0.89 -40.01
N SER A 464 2.66 0.41 -39.87
CA SER A 464 3.46 1.50 -40.41
C SER A 464 3.26 2.76 -39.56
N ILE A 465 4.32 3.58 -39.51
CA ILE A 465 4.26 4.92 -38.95
C ILE A 465 5.11 5.87 -39.79
N THR A 466 4.61 7.07 -40.02
CA THR A 466 5.37 8.16 -40.62
C THR A 466 5.87 9.07 -39.50
N ILE A 467 7.18 9.13 -39.32
CA ILE A 467 7.82 10.15 -38.49
C ILE A 467 7.93 11.39 -39.38
N VAL A 468 7.29 12.48 -38.96
CA VAL A 468 7.19 13.72 -39.74
C VAL A 468 8.45 14.57 -39.64
N ASP A 469 8.69 15.37 -40.69
CA ASP A 469 9.74 16.38 -40.71
C ASP A 469 9.58 17.34 -39.53
N GLY A 470 10.69 17.60 -38.84
CA GLY A 470 10.73 18.43 -37.63
C GLY A 470 10.91 17.65 -36.34
N VAL A 471 10.71 16.32 -36.34
CA VAL A 471 11.11 15.45 -35.22
C VAL A 471 12.63 15.40 -35.13
N THR A 472 13.18 15.73 -33.96
CA THR A 472 14.63 15.76 -33.71
C THR A 472 15.12 14.60 -32.85
N GLU A 473 14.23 13.94 -32.13
CA GLU A 473 14.58 12.86 -31.20
C GLU A 473 13.54 11.74 -31.18
N ILE A 474 14.02 10.50 -31.17
CA ILE A 474 13.25 9.28 -30.90
C ILE A 474 13.70 8.75 -29.54
N GLY A 475 12.79 8.68 -28.59
CA GLY A 475 13.05 8.35 -27.20
C GLY A 475 13.37 6.87 -26.93
N TYR A 476 13.67 6.61 -25.66
CA TYR A 476 13.89 5.27 -25.12
C TYR A 476 12.66 4.38 -25.35
N ASP A 477 12.86 3.15 -25.84
CA ASP A 477 11.79 2.17 -26.03
C ASP A 477 10.58 2.66 -26.87
N ALA A 478 10.74 3.73 -27.67
CA ALA A 478 9.64 4.42 -28.33
C ALA A 478 8.73 3.50 -29.17
N PHE A 479 9.32 2.50 -29.83
CA PHE A 479 8.63 1.48 -30.64
C PHE A 479 8.94 0.06 -30.18
N TYR A 480 9.31 -0.13 -28.91
CA TYR A 480 9.61 -1.45 -28.36
C TYR A 480 8.47 -2.44 -28.65
N ASN A 481 8.79 -3.64 -29.15
CA ASN A 481 7.85 -4.71 -29.51
C ASN A 481 6.73 -4.28 -30.48
N CYS A 482 6.99 -3.35 -31.39
CA CYS A 482 6.14 -3.11 -32.56
C CYS A 482 6.34 -4.21 -33.61
N ILE A 483 6.00 -5.45 -33.28
CA ILE A 483 6.33 -6.66 -34.08
C ILE A 483 5.74 -6.64 -35.50
N SER A 484 4.65 -5.91 -35.74
CA SER A 484 4.04 -5.80 -37.08
C SER A 484 4.61 -4.66 -37.92
N LEU A 485 5.53 -3.86 -37.37
CA LEU A 485 6.08 -2.69 -38.06
C LEU A 485 6.99 -3.18 -39.20
N THR A 486 6.55 -2.98 -40.44
CA THR A 486 7.27 -3.48 -41.62
C THR A 486 8.10 -2.41 -42.32
N LYS A 487 7.77 -1.14 -42.07
CA LYS A 487 8.42 0.02 -42.67
C LYS A 487 8.50 1.16 -41.66
N LEU A 488 9.69 1.75 -41.58
CA LEU A 488 9.95 2.95 -40.80
C LEU A 488 10.93 3.84 -41.57
N GLU A 489 10.53 5.10 -41.80
CA GLU A 489 11.39 6.12 -42.41
C GLU A 489 11.79 7.13 -41.32
N ILE A 490 13.09 7.40 -41.22
CA ILE A 490 13.65 8.37 -40.28
C ILE A 490 13.93 9.68 -41.05
N PRO A 491 13.24 10.80 -40.76
CA PRO A 491 13.43 12.06 -41.49
C PRO A 491 14.75 12.76 -41.14
N ASP A 492 15.20 13.65 -42.04
CA ASP A 492 16.49 14.38 -41.98
C ASP A 492 16.74 15.24 -40.74
N THR A 493 15.65 15.55 -40.04
CA THR A 493 15.69 16.31 -38.79
C THR A 493 16.08 15.47 -37.57
N VAL A 494 16.02 14.14 -37.61
CA VAL A 494 16.30 13.29 -36.44
C VAL A 494 17.79 13.27 -36.12
N LYS A 495 18.14 13.72 -34.92
CA LYS A 495 19.51 13.78 -34.42
C LYS A 495 19.85 12.69 -33.41
N LYS A 496 18.86 12.19 -32.68
CA LYS A 496 19.06 11.23 -31.59
C LYS A 496 18.03 10.12 -31.61
N ILE A 497 18.50 8.89 -31.40
CA ILE A 497 17.70 7.67 -31.21
C ILE A 497 18.11 7.07 -29.85
N GLY A 498 17.16 6.89 -28.94
CA GLY A 498 17.38 6.37 -27.59
C GLY A 498 17.65 4.86 -27.55
N ASP A 499 18.08 4.36 -26.38
CA ASP A 499 18.30 2.92 -26.16
C ASP A 499 16.99 2.14 -26.44
N TYR A 500 17.11 0.96 -27.05
CA TYR A 500 16.01 0.04 -27.36
C TYR A 500 14.86 0.60 -28.22
N ALA A 501 15.05 1.77 -28.87
CA ALA A 501 13.98 2.47 -29.57
C ALA A 501 13.15 1.62 -30.55
N PHE A 502 13.76 0.63 -31.22
CA PHE A 502 13.08 -0.32 -32.14
C PHE A 502 13.32 -1.78 -31.74
N SER A 503 13.64 -2.05 -30.46
CA SER A 503 13.84 -3.41 -29.97
C SER A 503 12.55 -4.22 -30.14
N GLY A 504 12.64 -5.46 -30.62
CA GLY A 504 11.50 -6.33 -30.89
C GLY A 504 10.66 -5.94 -32.11
N CYS A 505 11.14 -5.04 -32.98
CA CYS A 505 10.48 -4.73 -34.25
C CYS A 505 10.74 -5.81 -35.32
N ASP A 506 10.32 -7.05 -35.03
CA ASP A 506 10.61 -8.24 -35.86
C ASP A 506 9.93 -8.21 -37.26
N GLY A 507 9.02 -7.28 -37.51
CA GLY A 507 8.42 -7.06 -38.83
C GLY A 507 9.35 -6.37 -39.83
N LEU A 508 10.41 -5.71 -39.36
CA LEU A 508 11.34 -4.95 -40.19
C LEU A 508 12.24 -5.90 -41.00
N LYS A 509 12.24 -5.73 -42.32
CA LYS A 509 13.13 -6.47 -43.24
C LYS A 509 14.39 -5.69 -43.61
N ASP A 510 14.26 -4.38 -43.67
CA ASP A 510 15.33 -3.45 -44.03
C ASP A 510 15.25 -2.25 -43.10
N MET A 511 16.40 -1.77 -42.65
CA MET A 511 16.49 -0.59 -41.78
C MET A 511 17.56 0.36 -42.29
N PHE A 512 17.17 1.62 -42.46
CA PHE A 512 18.06 2.70 -42.88
C PHE A 512 18.14 3.74 -41.75
N ILE A 513 19.27 3.76 -41.05
CA ILE A 513 19.62 4.86 -40.16
C ILE A 513 20.50 5.84 -40.96
N PRO A 514 20.02 7.07 -41.19
CA PRO A 514 20.66 8.06 -42.06
C PRO A 514 21.83 8.81 -41.41
N SER A 515 22.69 9.42 -42.26
CA SER A 515 23.93 10.14 -41.88
C SER A 515 23.74 11.38 -41.02
N TYR A 516 22.53 11.93 -40.92
CA TYR A 516 22.22 13.11 -40.11
C TYR A 516 21.89 12.79 -38.64
N VAL A 517 21.79 11.51 -38.27
CA VAL A 517 21.63 11.06 -36.88
C VAL A 517 23.00 11.12 -36.21
N ASP A 518 23.13 11.89 -35.14
CA ASP A 518 24.39 12.12 -34.41
C ASP A 518 24.57 11.13 -33.24
N GLN A 519 23.47 10.59 -32.71
CA GLN A 519 23.46 9.68 -31.57
C GLN A 519 22.50 8.51 -31.77
N ILE A 520 23.01 7.29 -31.61
CA ILE A 520 22.26 6.04 -31.67
C ILE A 520 22.47 5.32 -30.34
N GLY A 521 21.40 5.01 -29.62
CA GLY A 521 21.46 4.29 -28.34
C GLY A 521 21.90 2.83 -28.47
N ARG A 522 22.01 2.15 -27.32
CA ARG A 522 22.28 0.71 -27.25
C ARG A 522 21.01 -0.08 -27.57
N ASN A 523 21.20 -1.26 -28.14
CA ASN A 523 20.18 -2.28 -28.33
C ASN A 523 18.97 -1.81 -29.14
N VAL A 524 19.18 -0.79 -29.98
CA VAL A 524 18.15 -0.14 -30.79
C VAL A 524 17.37 -1.12 -31.66
N LEU A 525 17.98 -2.24 -32.08
CA LEU A 525 17.36 -3.29 -32.90
C LEU A 525 17.40 -4.68 -32.23
N LEU A 526 17.59 -4.77 -30.91
CA LEU A 526 17.58 -6.05 -30.18
C LEU A 526 16.30 -6.85 -30.52
N GLY A 527 16.43 -8.12 -30.89
CA GLY A 527 15.27 -8.98 -31.22
C GLY A 527 14.56 -8.64 -32.54
N SER A 528 15.20 -7.90 -33.45
CA SER A 528 14.73 -7.72 -34.83
C SER A 528 15.23 -8.87 -35.71
N ASP A 529 14.69 -10.07 -35.47
CA ASP A 529 15.24 -11.34 -35.94
C ASP A 529 15.03 -11.60 -37.44
N ASN A 530 14.13 -10.88 -38.11
CA ASN A 530 13.89 -10.96 -39.57
C ASN A 530 14.62 -9.89 -40.42
N LEU A 531 15.46 -9.05 -39.81
CA LEU A 531 16.16 -7.98 -40.51
C LEU A 531 17.21 -8.52 -41.49
N LYS A 532 17.03 -8.26 -42.78
CA LYS A 532 17.92 -8.73 -43.87
C LYS A 532 19.01 -7.75 -44.24
N SER A 533 18.69 -6.45 -44.21
CA SER A 533 19.66 -5.41 -44.52
C SER A 533 19.63 -4.25 -43.54
N LEU A 534 20.81 -3.71 -43.23
CA LEU A 534 20.99 -2.60 -42.32
C LEU A 534 21.94 -1.57 -42.91
N THR A 535 21.52 -0.31 -42.95
CA THR A 535 22.39 0.83 -43.22
C THR A 535 22.51 1.69 -41.98
N LEU A 536 23.75 2.04 -41.61
CA LEU A 536 24.06 2.87 -40.45
C LEU A 536 24.92 4.07 -40.87
N PRO A 537 24.78 5.23 -40.19
CA PRO A 537 25.65 6.37 -40.40
C PRO A 537 27.04 6.15 -39.80
N PHE A 538 27.10 5.36 -38.74
CA PHE A 538 28.28 4.88 -38.03
C PHE A 538 27.86 3.70 -37.16
N LEU A 539 28.81 2.90 -36.66
CA LEU A 539 28.49 1.83 -35.70
C LEU A 539 27.98 2.44 -34.37
N GLY A 540 26.71 2.20 -34.02
CA GLY A 540 25.95 2.84 -32.92
C GLY A 540 26.41 2.59 -31.46
N GLY A 541 25.73 3.23 -30.50
CA GLY A 541 26.28 3.80 -29.24
C GLY A 541 26.38 2.93 -27.99
N GLY A 542 26.90 1.71 -28.11
CA GLY A 542 27.66 1.11 -27.03
C GLY A 542 29.15 1.20 -27.35
N GLU A 543 29.97 1.72 -26.43
CA GLU A 543 31.40 1.46 -26.44
C GLU A 543 31.64 0.18 -25.63
N GLY A 544 32.51 -0.70 -26.13
CA GLY A 544 33.15 -1.69 -25.28
C GLY A 544 33.91 -1.00 -24.15
N SER A 545 34.35 -1.76 -23.14
CA SER A 545 35.22 -1.23 -22.08
C SER A 545 36.53 -0.60 -22.59
N ASP A 546 36.87 -0.84 -23.86
CA ASP A 546 38.03 -0.34 -24.59
C ASP A 546 37.72 0.82 -25.56
N GLY A 547 36.49 1.37 -25.56
CA GLY A 547 36.08 2.45 -26.46
C GLY A 547 35.71 1.99 -27.88
N THR A 548 35.77 0.68 -28.17
CA THR A 548 35.45 0.17 -29.51
C THR A 548 33.95 0.08 -29.74
N LYS A 549 33.49 0.43 -30.95
CA LYS A 549 32.09 0.33 -31.36
C LYS A 549 31.90 -0.98 -32.13
N ASP A 550 31.07 -1.87 -31.59
CA ASP A 550 30.79 -3.19 -32.14
C ASP A 550 29.34 -3.24 -32.66
N LEU A 551 29.12 -3.88 -33.82
CA LEU A 551 27.79 -4.03 -34.41
C LEU A 551 26.82 -4.70 -33.44
N LYS A 552 27.30 -5.62 -32.59
CA LYS A 552 26.47 -6.32 -31.60
C LYS A 552 25.78 -5.40 -30.61
N TYR A 553 26.31 -4.21 -30.33
CA TYR A 553 25.68 -3.26 -29.40
C TYR A 553 24.43 -2.62 -29.97
N THR A 554 24.23 -2.70 -31.30
CA THR A 554 22.94 -2.37 -31.92
C THR A 554 21.89 -3.43 -31.57
N PHE A 555 22.31 -4.66 -31.22
CA PHE A 555 21.46 -5.85 -31.05
C PHE A 555 21.55 -6.54 -29.66
N GLY A 556 22.23 -5.98 -28.65
CA GLY A 556 22.28 -6.52 -27.27
C GLY A 556 23.30 -7.61 -26.96
N SER A 557 23.68 -8.46 -27.92
CA SER A 557 24.84 -9.38 -27.82
C SER A 557 24.98 -10.30 -29.04
N THR A 558 23.88 -10.58 -29.74
CA THR A 558 23.82 -11.51 -30.87
C THR A 558 23.30 -10.77 -32.10
N ILE A 559 23.98 -10.95 -33.23
CA ILE A 559 23.57 -10.38 -34.51
C ILE A 559 22.48 -11.28 -35.13
N PRO A 560 21.37 -10.74 -35.65
CA PRO A 560 20.31 -11.54 -36.25
C PRO A 560 20.83 -12.49 -37.34
N THR A 561 20.35 -13.74 -37.32
CA THR A 561 20.80 -14.75 -38.30
C THR A 561 20.31 -14.47 -39.71
N SER A 562 19.27 -13.65 -39.84
CA SER A 562 18.72 -13.18 -41.11
C SER A 562 19.51 -12.03 -41.74
N LEU A 563 20.43 -11.38 -41.00
CA LEU A 563 21.14 -10.20 -41.48
C LEU A 563 22.24 -10.60 -42.45
N GLU A 564 22.02 -10.31 -43.74
CA GLU A 564 22.92 -10.71 -44.82
C GLU A 564 23.75 -9.54 -45.37
N LYS A 565 23.26 -8.31 -45.24
CA LYS A 565 23.91 -7.11 -45.81
C LYS A 565 24.00 -5.97 -44.81
N VAL A 566 25.19 -5.39 -44.67
CA VAL A 566 25.43 -4.20 -43.85
C VAL A 566 26.11 -3.09 -44.65
N THR A 567 25.62 -1.87 -44.51
CA THR A 567 26.23 -0.66 -45.08
C THR A 567 26.57 0.32 -43.95
N ILE A 568 27.81 0.79 -43.88
CA ILE A 568 28.26 1.79 -42.91
C ILE A 568 28.71 3.03 -43.70
N ASN A 569 28.06 4.17 -43.48
CA ASN A 569 28.29 5.38 -44.30
C ASN A 569 29.35 6.35 -43.74
N GLY A 570 29.77 6.17 -42.49
CA GLY A 570 30.74 7.05 -41.84
C GLY A 570 31.17 6.56 -40.46
N GLY A 571 31.86 7.45 -39.73
CA GLY A 571 32.45 7.14 -38.43
C GLY A 571 33.71 6.27 -38.53
N ILE A 572 34.24 5.90 -37.36
CA ILE A 572 35.46 5.07 -37.24
C ILE A 572 35.06 3.60 -37.10
N VAL A 573 35.65 2.75 -37.93
CA VAL A 573 35.54 1.29 -37.86
C VAL A 573 36.89 0.72 -37.40
N SER A 574 36.92 0.14 -36.20
CA SER A 574 38.12 -0.42 -35.56
C SER A 574 37.76 -1.61 -34.67
N GLY A 575 38.76 -2.32 -34.14
CA GLY A 575 38.55 -3.50 -33.30
C GLY A 575 38.05 -4.71 -34.11
N LYS A 576 37.00 -5.39 -33.64
CA LYS A 576 36.41 -6.55 -34.31
C LYS A 576 34.87 -6.44 -34.41
N PRO A 577 34.34 -5.42 -35.11
CA PRO A 577 32.93 -5.04 -35.05
C PRO A 577 31.98 -6.05 -35.71
N PHE A 578 32.48 -7.01 -36.47
CA PHE A 578 31.69 -8.08 -37.08
C PHE A 578 31.96 -9.46 -36.45
N THR A 579 32.56 -9.52 -35.26
CA THR A 579 32.77 -10.80 -34.56
C THR A 579 31.42 -11.47 -34.27
N GLY A 580 31.28 -12.75 -34.64
CA GLY A 580 30.03 -13.49 -34.47
C GLY A 580 28.96 -13.18 -35.52
N ALA A 581 29.28 -12.35 -36.53
CA ALA A 581 28.39 -12.03 -37.64
C ALA A 581 28.45 -13.09 -38.77
N ASP A 582 28.27 -14.36 -38.41
CA ASP A 582 28.49 -15.51 -39.30
C ASP A 582 27.53 -15.56 -40.50
N ASN A 583 26.50 -14.72 -40.53
CA ASN A 583 25.46 -14.70 -41.56
C ASN A 583 25.64 -13.57 -42.59
N ILE A 584 26.51 -12.58 -42.29
CA ILE A 584 26.72 -11.44 -43.18
C ILE A 584 27.48 -11.89 -44.43
N LYS A 585 26.90 -11.63 -45.59
CA LYS A 585 27.44 -11.96 -46.91
C LYS A 585 28.11 -10.77 -47.59
N GLU A 586 27.59 -9.56 -47.36
CA GLU A 586 28.06 -8.35 -48.02
C GLU A 586 28.21 -7.18 -47.03
N VAL A 587 29.36 -6.51 -47.09
CA VAL A 587 29.60 -5.27 -46.34
C VAL A 587 30.05 -4.15 -47.27
N TYR A 588 29.39 -3.00 -47.15
CA TYR A 588 29.68 -1.79 -47.91
C TYR A 588 30.09 -0.65 -46.97
N PHE A 589 31.21 0.00 -47.28
CA PHE A 589 31.65 1.21 -46.58
C PHE A 589 31.47 2.44 -47.48
N GLY A 590 30.91 3.50 -46.91
CA GLY A 590 30.82 4.81 -47.54
C GLY A 590 32.18 5.52 -47.55
N ALA A 591 32.32 6.51 -48.42
CA ALA A 591 33.58 7.24 -48.61
C ALA A 591 34.08 7.99 -47.36
N SER A 592 33.18 8.30 -46.42
CA SER A 592 33.48 9.02 -45.17
C SER A 592 33.84 8.09 -44.01
N VAL A 593 33.94 6.78 -44.22
CA VAL A 593 34.35 5.83 -43.19
C VAL A 593 35.85 5.94 -42.95
N GLU A 594 36.23 6.08 -41.68
CA GLU A 594 37.61 6.03 -41.22
C GLU A 594 37.93 4.63 -40.68
N PHE A 595 39.10 4.10 -41.02
CA PHE A 595 39.52 2.76 -40.60
C PHE A 595 40.63 2.85 -39.56
N GLY A 596 40.34 2.38 -38.34
CA GLY A 596 41.33 2.23 -37.28
C GLY A 596 42.00 0.85 -37.30
N SER A 597 42.77 0.55 -36.26
CA SER A 597 43.38 -0.78 -36.08
C SER A 597 42.32 -1.83 -35.69
N GLY A 598 42.49 -3.07 -36.16
CA GLY A 598 41.64 -4.18 -35.74
C GLY A 598 41.34 -5.24 -36.80
N ALA A 599 40.94 -6.42 -36.33
CA ALA A 599 40.57 -7.56 -37.17
C ALA A 599 39.09 -7.49 -37.57
N ILE A 600 38.78 -6.57 -38.49
CA ILE A 600 37.40 -6.11 -38.74
C ILE A 600 36.44 -7.25 -39.05
N PHE A 601 36.87 -8.21 -39.90
CA PHE A 601 36.08 -9.35 -40.38
C PHE A 601 36.61 -10.69 -39.87
N TYR A 602 37.21 -10.70 -38.68
CA TYR A 602 37.72 -11.93 -38.06
C TYR A 602 36.63 -13.00 -37.99
N GLU A 603 36.89 -14.19 -38.55
CA GLU A 603 35.98 -15.36 -38.55
C GLU A 603 34.66 -15.17 -39.33
N CYS A 604 34.53 -14.16 -40.20
CA CYS A 604 33.31 -13.93 -40.98
C CYS A 604 33.16 -14.95 -42.13
N LYS A 605 32.76 -16.18 -41.82
CA LYS A 605 32.75 -17.33 -42.74
C LYS A 605 31.75 -17.24 -43.89
N SER A 606 30.68 -16.46 -43.76
CA SER A 606 29.71 -16.24 -44.85
C SER A 606 30.03 -15.05 -45.75
N LEU A 607 31.02 -14.24 -45.39
CA LEU A 607 31.36 -13.03 -46.11
C LEU A 607 31.84 -13.38 -47.53
N THR A 608 31.17 -12.84 -48.54
CA THR A 608 31.50 -13.07 -49.96
C THR A 608 32.13 -11.84 -50.61
N LYS A 609 31.78 -10.64 -50.11
CA LYS A 609 32.14 -9.38 -50.74
C LYS A 609 32.29 -8.27 -49.70
N VAL A 610 33.37 -7.51 -49.84
CA VAL A 610 33.57 -6.21 -49.16
C VAL A 610 33.84 -5.14 -50.21
N SER A 611 33.23 -3.97 -50.05
CA SER A 611 33.38 -2.86 -50.97
C SER A 611 33.48 -1.53 -50.24
N GLY A 612 34.19 -0.57 -50.84
CA GLY A 612 34.38 0.77 -50.27
C GLY A 612 35.43 0.87 -49.15
N PHE A 613 36.19 -0.19 -48.89
CA PHE A 613 37.33 -0.12 -47.98
C PHE A 613 38.37 0.89 -48.49
N SER A 614 38.77 1.84 -47.66
CA SER A 614 39.68 2.95 -47.99
C SER A 614 40.82 3.13 -46.97
N GLY A 615 41.01 2.16 -46.07
CA GLY A 615 42.08 2.20 -45.07
C GLY A 615 43.48 2.24 -45.69
N SER A 616 44.45 2.75 -44.93
CA SER A 616 45.87 2.73 -45.30
C SER A 616 46.54 1.39 -45.04
N GLU A 617 45.93 0.55 -44.20
CA GLU A 617 46.46 -0.76 -43.82
C GLU A 617 45.37 -1.82 -43.85
N ILE A 618 45.72 -3.01 -44.34
CA ILE A 618 44.95 -4.22 -44.09
C ILE A 618 45.51 -4.83 -42.80
N ASN A 619 44.82 -4.60 -41.69
CA ASN A 619 45.28 -4.95 -40.34
C ASN A 619 45.49 -6.46 -40.10
N ASN A 620 46.16 -6.77 -39.00
CA ASN A 620 46.34 -8.12 -38.48
C ASN A 620 45.01 -8.88 -38.46
N LEU A 621 44.99 -10.07 -39.04
CA LEU A 621 43.84 -10.98 -39.05
C LEU A 621 42.55 -10.39 -39.65
N MET A 622 42.62 -9.30 -40.43
CA MET A 622 41.44 -8.55 -40.90
C MET A 622 40.37 -9.44 -41.54
N PHE A 623 40.77 -10.36 -42.42
CA PHE A 623 39.91 -11.34 -43.10
C PHE A 623 40.24 -12.78 -42.70
N TYR A 624 40.84 -13.00 -41.52
CA TYR A 624 41.18 -14.33 -41.06
C TYR A 624 39.95 -15.24 -41.07
N ASN A 625 40.06 -16.41 -41.71
CA ASN A 625 39.00 -17.41 -41.83
C ASN A 625 37.72 -16.95 -42.55
N CYS A 626 37.82 -15.95 -43.44
CA CYS A 626 36.75 -15.57 -44.36
C CYS A 626 36.68 -16.54 -45.56
N VAL A 627 36.32 -17.81 -45.30
CA VAL A 627 36.43 -18.91 -46.26
C VAL A 627 35.61 -18.75 -47.54
N LYS A 628 34.56 -17.91 -47.55
CA LYS A 628 33.72 -17.62 -48.72
C LYS A 628 34.05 -16.29 -49.41
N LEU A 629 35.07 -15.55 -48.96
CA LEU A 629 35.41 -14.26 -49.55
C LEU A 629 35.93 -14.48 -50.98
N GLN A 630 35.17 -14.00 -51.96
CA GLN A 630 35.50 -14.15 -53.39
C GLN A 630 36.12 -12.88 -53.96
N ASN A 631 35.57 -11.73 -53.57
CA ASN A 631 35.88 -10.44 -54.18
C ASN A 631 36.39 -9.47 -53.12
N PHE A 632 37.69 -9.16 -53.17
CA PHE A 632 38.29 -8.06 -52.43
C PHE A 632 39.27 -7.30 -53.31
N VAL A 633 39.07 -5.99 -53.41
CA VAL A 633 39.97 -5.09 -54.14
C VAL A 633 40.83 -4.36 -53.12
N ILE A 634 42.14 -4.57 -53.16
CA ILE A 634 43.08 -3.78 -52.36
C ILE A 634 43.05 -2.33 -52.91
N PRO A 635 42.62 -1.34 -52.12
CA PRO A 635 42.56 0.04 -52.60
C PRO A 635 43.97 0.63 -52.72
N LYS A 636 44.12 1.64 -53.59
CA LYS A 636 45.42 2.33 -53.81
C LYS A 636 46.00 2.99 -52.55
N SER A 637 45.16 3.26 -51.54
CA SER A 637 45.56 3.82 -50.26
C SER A 637 46.37 2.86 -49.39
N VAL A 638 46.29 1.55 -49.64
CA VAL A 638 46.96 0.55 -48.81
C VAL A 638 48.47 0.55 -49.07
N THR A 639 49.25 0.77 -48.02
CA THR A 639 50.72 0.65 -48.02
C THR A 639 51.20 -0.60 -47.30
N THR A 640 50.35 -1.17 -46.44
CA THR A 640 50.73 -2.24 -45.51
C THR A 640 49.66 -3.33 -45.49
N ILE A 641 50.06 -4.58 -45.72
CA ILE A 641 49.21 -5.77 -45.51
C ILE A 641 49.79 -6.55 -44.33
N ASN A 642 49.16 -6.46 -43.17
CA ASN A 642 49.68 -6.96 -41.92
C ASN A 642 49.47 -8.49 -41.75
N HIS A 643 50.02 -9.02 -40.66
CA HIS A 643 50.15 -10.46 -40.37
C HIS A 643 48.82 -11.22 -40.50
N LYS A 644 48.84 -12.34 -41.24
CA LYS A 644 47.69 -13.26 -41.41
C LYS A 644 46.40 -12.59 -41.91
N ALA A 645 46.52 -11.44 -42.61
CA ALA A 645 45.37 -10.65 -43.01
C ALA A 645 44.32 -11.41 -43.83
N PHE A 646 44.74 -12.32 -44.73
CA PHE A 646 43.84 -13.12 -45.58
C PHE A 646 43.91 -14.62 -45.28
N LYS A 647 44.53 -15.02 -44.16
CA LYS A 647 44.74 -16.43 -43.86
C LYS A 647 43.42 -17.22 -43.90
N ASN A 648 43.44 -18.36 -44.60
CA ASN A 648 42.32 -19.27 -44.80
C ASN A 648 41.14 -18.70 -45.63
N CYS A 649 41.37 -17.71 -46.49
CA CYS A 649 40.38 -17.23 -47.48
C CYS A 649 40.31 -18.16 -48.71
N LYS A 650 39.74 -19.37 -48.53
CA LYS A 650 39.78 -20.45 -49.54
C LYS A 650 39.05 -20.15 -50.85
N ALA A 651 38.02 -19.31 -50.84
CA ALA A 651 37.26 -18.91 -52.03
C ALA A 651 37.83 -17.68 -52.75
N LEU A 652 38.92 -17.09 -52.25
CA LEU A 652 39.53 -15.92 -52.87
C LEU A 652 40.31 -16.37 -54.10
N GLU A 653 39.82 -16.04 -55.29
CA GLU A 653 40.39 -16.52 -56.56
C GLU A 653 41.51 -15.62 -57.09
N GLN A 654 41.39 -14.30 -56.89
CA GLN A 654 42.38 -13.35 -57.38
C GLN A 654 42.53 -12.17 -56.43
N ILE A 655 43.77 -11.73 -56.21
CA ILE A 655 44.07 -10.46 -55.55
C ILE A 655 45.11 -9.68 -56.35
N VAL A 656 44.93 -8.36 -56.45
CA VAL A 656 45.89 -7.46 -57.10
C VAL A 656 46.57 -6.63 -56.02
N ILE A 657 47.88 -6.83 -55.85
CA ILE A 657 48.72 -6.07 -54.93
C ILE A 657 49.25 -4.83 -55.67
N GLY A 658 48.88 -3.65 -55.15
CA GLY A 658 49.25 -2.37 -55.76
C GLY A 658 50.72 -2.00 -55.58
N GLU A 659 51.21 -1.09 -56.43
CA GLU A 659 52.60 -0.57 -56.39
C GLU A 659 52.94 0.18 -55.10
N ASN A 660 51.93 0.70 -54.40
CA ASN A 660 52.10 1.43 -53.14
C ASN A 660 52.34 0.52 -51.91
N VAL A 661 52.19 -0.80 -52.05
CA VAL A 661 52.32 -1.74 -50.93
C VAL A 661 53.80 -1.96 -50.58
N THR A 662 54.28 -1.25 -49.56
CA THR A 662 55.67 -1.29 -49.09
C THR A 662 55.95 -2.44 -48.11
N TYR A 663 54.93 -3.00 -47.47
CA TYR A 663 55.09 -4.09 -46.50
C TYR A 663 53.98 -5.13 -46.61
N ILE A 664 54.38 -6.41 -46.57
CA ILE A 664 53.48 -7.55 -46.40
C ILE A 664 54.02 -8.42 -45.24
N GLY A 665 53.18 -8.68 -44.25
CA GLY A 665 53.51 -9.43 -43.05
C GLY A 665 53.63 -10.94 -43.27
N ASP A 666 53.87 -11.68 -42.19
CA ASP A 666 53.95 -13.13 -42.24
C ASP A 666 52.58 -13.77 -42.47
N ASN A 667 52.57 -14.91 -43.17
CA ASN A 667 51.42 -15.81 -43.29
C ASN A 667 50.15 -15.14 -43.85
N VAL A 668 50.29 -14.06 -44.62
CA VAL A 668 49.16 -13.26 -45.13
C VAL A 668 48.21 -14.10 -45.96
N PHE A 669 48.74 -14.90 -46.88
CA PHE A 669 47.97 -15.77 -47.78
C PHE A 669 48.07 -17.25 -47.41
N GLU A 670 48.41 -17.57 -46.16
CA GLU A 670 48.41 -18.96 -45.68
C GLU A 670 47.01 -19.59 -45.86
N ASP A 671 46.94 -20.82 -46.37
CA ASP A 671 45.71 -21.58 -46.64
C ASP A 671 44.74 -20.94 -47.67
N CYS A 672 45.23 -20.04 -48.53
CA CYS A 672 44.45 -19.48 -49.66
C CYS A 672 44.56 -20.36 -50.91
N THR A 673 43.90 -21.53 -50.88
CA THR A 673 44.13 -22.62 -51.87
C THR A 673 43.71 -22.31 -53.31
N SER A 674 42.83 -21.34 -53.54
CA SER A 674 42.31 -20.99 -54.87
C SER A 674 42.93 -19.71 -55.44
N LEU A 675 43.84 -19.08 -54.69
CA LEU A 675 44.29 -17.71 -54.96
C LEU A 675 45.39 -17.65 -56.02
N SER A 676 45.17 -16.80 -57.03
CA SER A 676 46.20 -16.23 -57.90
C SER A 676 46.51 -14.79 -57.49
N ILE A 677 47.79 -14.45 -57.40
CA ILE A 677 48.27 -13.14 -56.95
C ILE A 677 48.87 -12.39 -58.14
N LYS A 678 48.40 -11.16 -58.37
CA LYS A 678 48.97 -10.25 -59.36
C LYS A 678 49.64 -9.08 -58.65
N CYS A 679 50.92 -8.88 -58.89
CA CYS A 679 51.73 -7.83 -58.30
C CYS A 679 52.07 -6.78 -59.35
N ARG A 680 51.81 -5.50 -59.05
CA ARG A 680 52.25 -4.39 -59.92
C ARG A 680 53.74 -4.09 -59.85
N VAL A 681 54.43 -4.59 -58.82
CA VAL A 681 55.90 -4.48 -58.71
C VAL A 681 56.57 -5.57 -59.56
N ASP A 682 57.75 -5.27 -60.11
CA ASP A 682 58.45 -6.16 -61.06
C ASP A 682 59.13 -7.38 -60.40
N ALA A 683 59.39 -7.32 -59.09
CA ALA A 683 60.04 -8.37 -58.32
C ALA A 683 59.68 -8.29 -56.83
N LEU A 684 59.98 -9.35 -56.07
CA LEU A 684 59.74 -9.45 -54.63
C LEU A 684 60.50 -8.37 -53.84
N PRO A 685 59.81 -7.43 -53.17
CA PRO A 685 60.46 -6.43 -52.34
C PRO A 685 61.10 -7.05 -51.08
N SER A 686 62.29 -6.56 -50.69
CA SER A 686 63.02 -7.04 -49.51
C SER A 686 62.32 -6.75 -48.17
N THR A 687 61.39 -5.80 -48.18
CA THR A 687 60.57 -5.41 -47.03
C THR A 687 59.40 -6.36 -46.78
N TRP A 688 59.06 -7.23 -47.74
CA TRP A 688 58.00 -8.22 -47.55
C TRP A 688 58.54 -9.40 -46.75
N HIS A 689 57.77 -9.85 -45.77
CA HIS A 689 58.17 -10.92 -44.88
C HIS A 689 58.33 -12.24 -45.65
N VAL A 690 59.39 -13.02 -45.40
CA VAL A 690 59.71 -14.25 -46.15
C VAL A 690 58.57 -15.27 -46.27
N ASN A 691 57.69 -15.33 -45.26
CA ASN A 691 56.53 -16.24 -45.21
C ASN A 691 55.20 -15.59 -45.65
N TRP A 692 55.22 -14.48 -46.39
CA TRP A 692 53.99 -13.78 -46.81
C TRP A 692 53.06 -14.66 -47.67
N ASN A 693 53.64 -15.52 -48.52
CA ASN A 693 52.97 -16.46 -49.42
C ASN A 693 53.43 -17.91 -49.17
N ILE A 694 53.36 -18.37 -47.91
CA ILE A 694 53.83 -19.72 -47.51
C ILE A 694 53.09 -20.87 -48.21
N SER A 695 51.87 -20.63 -48.70
CA SER A 695 51.08 -21.61 -49.46
C SER A 695 51.43 -21.68 -50.94
N ASN A 696 52.44 -20.93 -51.41
CA ASN A 696 52.91 -20.91 -52.79
C ASN A 696 51.80 -20.61 -53.81
N CYS A 697 50.89 -19.68 -53.48
CA CYS A 697 49.90 -19.17 -54.44
C CYS A 697 50.65 -18.61 -55.68
N PRO A 698 50.21 -18.90 -56.93
CA PRO A 698 50.86 -18.39 -58.13
C PRO A 698 50.97 -16.86 -58.12
N VAL A 699 52.15 -16.31 -58.47
CA VAL A 699 52.40 -14.86 -58.50
C VAL A 699 52.80 -14.42 -59.91
N GLU A 700 52.09 -13.43 -60.45
CA GLU A 700 52.43 -12.69 -61.67
C GLU A 700 53.04 -11.35 -61.27
N TRP A 701 54.31 -11.11 -61.63
CA TRP A 701 55.04 -9.86 -61.36
C TRP A 701 54.99 -8.92 -62.56
N GLY A 702 54.93 -7.61 -62.32
CA GLY A 702 54.85 -6.58 -63.37
C GLY A 702 53.49 -6.52 -64.11
N TYR A 703 52.39 -6.89 -63.43
CA TYR A 703 51.02 -6.93 -63.98
C TYR A 703 50.39 -5.56 -64.28
#